data_AF-A0AAV2S0P3-F1
#
_entry.id   AF-A0AAV2S0P3-F1
#
_cell.length_a   1.000
_cell.length_b   1.000
_cell.length_c   1.000
_cell.angle_alpha   90.00
_cell.angle_beta   90.00
_cell.angle_gamma   90.00
#
_symmetry.space_group_name_H-M   'P 1'
#
loop_
_entity.id
_entity.type
_entity.pdbx_description
1 polymer ?
#
loop_
_entity_poly.entity_id
_entity_poly.type
_entity_poly.pdbx_seq_one_letter_code
_entity_poly.pdbx_strand_id
1 'polypeptide(L)'
;MGIVERKQKIFYRKTKKGNIIKIVREHYLRDDVWCGLRGCEVCSISSSDLDTRPLEFLETSQSDLVKKPHHLIIDTNVALHQIDVLSDDAVTNIIVPQTVIQEIKHRSLPIYKRMRDIIETSSKRFYVFTNEHHGDCYVEREEKESANDCNDRAIRVTCWWYKQHFNLVGQNIVLLTNDKDNRDKAREMEVEAYTVHEYVSSLKDAPGLLDKVAQAQEDMEEDASIQRFIYEPHWSNEKIRAGLKSGKLRQGSLKTSRSNYLEANIMVEGFEKSVLIQGRLDINRAIHDDVVAIEIFAKEQWSVPSTLIIDQEEEEENKNSEEDGDEEDLKKEKEMLEKGKGKGDAQPTGKVVGIIRRKWRQYCGIVKKNDIGESLRHLFVPADKKIPFIRIETRQAEALYNKRVIVAVDSWPRHSRNPMGHFVRVIGNIGDKEAENEVVLLEHDCPHTKFSEAVLNCLPKMPWIITEQDEAERTDLRHVDVCSVDPIGCTDIDDALHCKLLPDGNYEVGVHIADVSHFIRPGSALDKEAQNRSTSVYLTTRRIDMVPDLLSSNLCSLRGNVDRFAFSVVWKISPDAQILESKFMKTIIQSRGELSYQQAQQRIDDPNMNDDLTISLRNLNMLAKKLKAGRIDDGALVLASME
;
A
#
# COMPACT_ATOMS: atom_id res chain seq x y z
N MET A 1 -26.71 32.49 3.74
CA MET A 1 -27.10 32.07 2.38
C MET A 1 -26.23 30.86 2.06
N GLY A 2 -26.75 29.84 1.40
CA GLY A 2 -25.98 28.61 1.24
C GLY A 2 -26.72 27.47 0.55
N ILE A 3 -28.03 27.56 0.38
CA ILE A 3 -28.79 26.66 -0.51
C ILE A 3 -29.56 27.56 -1.48
N VAL A 4 -29.27 27.42 -2.77
CA VAL A 4 -29.85 28.20 -3.86
C VAL A 4 -31.00 27.43 -4.50
N GLU A 5 -30.84 26.11 -4.69
CA GLU A 5 -31.83 25.28 -5.38
C GLU A 5 -31.85 23.86 -4.79
N ARG A 6 -33.02 23.22 -4.81
CA ARG A 6 -33.20 21.81 -4.44
C ARG A 6 -33.64 21.02 -5.66
N LYS A 7 -32.83 20.03 -6.02
CA LYS A 7 -33.05 19.08 -7.13
C LYS A 7 -33.39 17.69 -6.59
N GLN A 8 -33.96 16.84 -7.45
CA GLN A 8 -34.20 15.42 -7.15
C GLN A 8 -33.40 14.54 -8.13
N LYS A 9 -32.40 13.81 -7.62
CA LYS A 9 -31.62 12.85 -8.39
C LYS A 9 -32.29 11.48 -8.31
N ILE A 10 -32.78 10.98 -9.44
CA ILE A 10 -33.47 9.69 -9.55
C ILE A 10 -32.56 8.70 -10.28
N PHE A 11 -32.34 7.53 -9.69
CA PHE A 11 -31.62 6.45 -10.36
C PHE A 11 -32.16 5.08 -9.98
N TYR A 12 -31.97 4.10 -10.86
CA TYR A 12 -32.45 2.74 -10.67
C TYR A 12 -31.29 1.83 -10.27
N ARG A 13 -31.51 0.98 -9.26
CA ARG A 13 -30.50 0.01 -8.80
C ARG A 13 -31.09 -1.40 -8.80
N LYS A 14 -30.38 -2.32 -9.44
CA LYS A 14 -30.68 -3.75 -9.35
C LYS A 14 -30.14 -4.31 -8.04
N THR A 15 -31.01 -4.95 -7.27
CA THR A 15 -30.64 -5.64 -6.03
C THR A 15 -29.95 -6.97 -6.32
N LYS A 16 -29.26 -7.54 -5.32
CA LYS A 16 -28.67 -8.89 -5.42
C LYS A 16 -29.69 -9.98 -5.77
N LYS A 17 -30.98 -9.77 -5.43
CA LYS A 17 -32.10 -10.67 -5.77
C LYS A 17 -32.68 -10.43 -7.17
N GLY A 18 -32.15 -9.47 -7.93
CA GLY A 18 -32.60 -9.16 -9.28
C GLY A 18 -33.69 -8.09 -9.39
N ASN A 19 -34.32 -7.69 -8.27
CA ASN A 19 -35.35 -6.64 -8.26
C ASN A 19 -34.74 -5.28 -8.60
N ILE A 20 -35.45 -4.46 -9.38
CA ILE A 20 -35.07 -3.08 -9.71
C ILE A 20 -35.74 -2.15 -8.71
N ILE A 21 -34.96 -1.33 -8.00
CA ILE A 21 -35.46 -0.33 -7.05
C ILE A 21 -35.19 1.06 -7.64
N LYS A 22 -36.22 1.93 -7.61
CA LYS A 22 -36.08 3.36 -7.88
C LYS A 22 -35.61 4.05 -6.61
N ILE A 23 -34.45 4.69 -6.67
CA ILE A 23 -33.90 5.50 -5.57
C ILE A 23 -34.07 6.96 -5.95
N VAL A 24 -34.71 7.72 -5.08
CA VAL A 24 -34.86 9.18 -5.20
C VAL A 24 -34.03 9.81 -4.08
N ARG A 25 -33.11 10.71 -4.43
CA ARG A 25 -32.32 11.48 -3.48
C ARG A 25 -32.53 12.97 -3.72
N GLU A 26 -32.63 13.71 -2.64
CA GLU A 26 -32.56 15.16 -2.69
C GLU A 26 -31.13 15.59 -2.91
N HIS A 27 -30.95 16.60 -3.74
CA HIS A 27 -29.65 17.15 -4.09
C HIS A 27 -29.72 18.66 -3.95
N TYR A 28 -28.92 19.21 -3.05
CA TYR A 28 -28.94 20.63 -2.70
C TYR A 28 -27.80 21.35 -3.43
N LEU A 29 -28.15 22.41 -4.15
CA LEU A 29 -27.22 23.30 -4.83
C LEU A 29 -26.97 24.53 -3.96
N ARG A 30 -25.71 24.94 -3.90
CA ARG A 30 -25.17 25.91 -2.95
C ARG A 30 -24.35 26.98 -3.67
N ASP A 31 -24.37 28.20 -3.14
CA ASP A 31 -23.57 29.35 -3.57
C ASP A 31 -22.41 29.67 -2.62
N ASP A 32 -22.33 28.98 -1.47
CA ASP A 32 -21.32 29.15 -0.43
C ASP A 32 -20.23 28.07 -0.50
N VAL A 33 -19.95 27.55 -1.70
CA VAL A 33 -18.84 26.61 -1.94
C VAL A 33 -17.58 27.40 -2.24
N TRP A 34 -16.57 27.27 -1.38
CA TRP A 34 -15.29 27.98 -1.53
C TRP A 34 -14.46 27.45 -2.71
N CYS A 35 -13.75 28.35 -3.41
CA CYS A 35 -12.89 28.00 -4.54
C CYS A 35 -11.55 27.37 -4.12
N GLY A 36 -11.17 27.41 -2.84
CA GLY A 36 -9.92 26.85 -2.34
C GLY A 36 -8.73 27.78 -2.36
N LEU A 37 -8.81 28.93 -3.06
CA LEU A 37 -7.71 29.88 -3.18
C LEU A 37 -7.56 30.73 -1.92
N ARG A 38 -6.37 30.72 -1.33
CA ARG A 38 -6.04 31.55 -0.17
C ARG A 38 -6.13 33.03 -0.54
N GLY A 39 -6.94 33.78 0.22
CA GLY A 39 -7.10 35.22 0.00
C GLY A 39 -7.97 35.59 -1.20
N CYS A 40 -8.81 34.67 -1.69
CA CYS A 40 -9.80 35.01 -2.71
C CYS A 40 -10.76 36.11 -2.21
N GLU A 41 -10.79 37.24 -2.91
CA GLU A 41 -11.64 38.39 -2.55
C GLU A 41 -13.11 38.22 -2.98
N VAL A 42 -13.38 37.26 -3.88
CA VAL A 42 -14.73 37.00 -4.42
C VAL A 42 -15.50 36.03 -3.52
N CYS A 43 -14.84 35.04 -2.93
CA CYS A 43 -15.50 34.10 -2.04
C CYS A 43 -15.69 34.70 -0.64
N SER A 44 -16.91 34.63 -0.11
CA SER A 44 -17.28 35.23 1.19
C SER A 44 -16.82 34.44 2.43
N ILE A 45 -15.85 33.53 2.31
CA ILE A 45 -15.45 32.60 3.39
C ILE A 45 -14.05 32.95 3.90
N SER A 46 -13.92 33.17 5.21
CA SER A 46 -12.62 33.30 5.87
C SER A 46 -11.95 31.93 5.98
N SER A 47 -10.65 31.86 5.68
CA SER A 47 -9.84 30.64 5.70
C SER A 47 -9.76 29.94 7.07
N SER A 48 -10.31 30.52 8.13
CA SER A 48 -10.32 29.99 9.50
C SER A 48 -11.28 28.81 9.71
N ASP A 49 -12.28 28.65 8.84
CA ASP A 49 -13.42 27.76 9.09
C ASP A 49 -13.32 26.41 8.35
N LEU A 50 -12.19 26.15 7.68
CA LEU A 50 -12.03 25.01 6.79
C LEU A 50 -10.81 24.16 7.18
N ASP A 51 -11.07 22.90 7.54
CA ASP A 51 -10.09 21.81 7.75
C ASP A 51 -9.38 21.39 6.43
N THR A 52 -9.09 22.34 5.56
CA THR A 52 -8.51 22.08 4.22
C THR A 52 -7.22 22.86 4.03
N ARG A 53 -6.26 22.25 3.31
CA ARG A 53 -5.05 22.95 2.86
C ARG A 53 -5.40 23.79 1.62
N PRO A 54 -5.40 25.13 1.72
CA PRO A 54 -5.75 25.98 0.58
C PRO A 54 -4.70 25.94 -0.53
N LEU A 55 -5.16 26.23 -1.74
CA LEU A 55 -4.34 26.57 -2.89
C LEU A 55 -3.61 27.88 -2.63
N GLU A 56 -2.39 28.00 -3.14
CA GLU A 56 -1.59 29.22 -3.05
C GLU A 56 -1.71 30.10 -4.28
N PHE A 57 -1.47 31.39 -4.10
CA PHE A 57 -1.38 32.32 -5.21
C PHE A 57 -0.08 32.06 -5.99
N LEU A 58 -0.18 31.87 -7.30
CA LEU A 58 0.98 31.60 -8.16
C LEU A 58 1.43 32.87 -8.86
N GLU A 59 2.71 33.21 -8.70
CA GLU A 59 3.32 34.39 -9.34
C GLU A 59 4.01 34.07 -10.67
N THR A 60 4.48 32.84 -10.84
CA THR A 60 5.24 32.38 -12.01
C THR A 60 4.68 31.10 -12.60
N SER A 61 4.94 30.86 -13.89
CA SER A 61 4.63 29.59 -14.53
C SER A 61 5.83 28.65 -14.55
N GLN A 62 5.57 27.38 -14.26
CA GLN A 62 6.53 26.28 -14.32
C GLN A 62 6.61 25.61 -15.71
N SER A 63 5.74 26.01 -16.65
CA SER A 63 5.62 25.44 -18.00
C SER A 63 6.07 26.43 -19.09
N ASP A 64 6.71 25.93 -20.14
CA ASP A 64 6.99 26.65 -21.38
C ASP A 64 5.76 26.74 -22.31
N LEU A 65 4.86 25.77 -22.21
CA LEU A 65 3.63 25.69 -23.00
C LEU A 65 2.62 26.74 -22.53
N VAL A 66 2.47 26.89 -21.21
CA VAL A 66 1.56 27.86 -20.59
C VAL A 66 2.38 28.92 -19.88
N LYS A 67 2.53 30.10 -20.48
CA LYS A 67 3.41 31.17 -19.96
C LYS A 67 2.87 31.88 -18.72
N LYS A 68 1.56 31.80 -18.47
CA LYS A 68 0.90 32.45 -17.33
C LYS A 68 0.86 31.52 -16.11
N PRO A 69 0.90 32.04 -14.87
CA PRO A 69 0.69 31.23 -13.66
C PRO A 69 -0.69 30.58 -13.70
N HIS A 70 -0.75 29.28 -13.44
CA HIS A 70 -1.96 28.49 -13.61
C HIS A 70 -2.06 27.34 -12.59
N HIS A 71 -3.29 27.00 -12.23
CA HIS A 71 -3.63 25.83 -11.41
C HIS A 71 -4.07 24.68 -12.31
N LEU A 72 -3.86 23.46 -11.84
CA LEU A 72 -4.23 22.27 -12.61
C LEU A 72 -5.59 21.75 -12.17
N ILE A 73 -6.48 21.48 -13.12
CA ILE A 73 -7.69 20.70 -12.90
C ILE A 73 -7.49 19.37 -13.61
N ILE A 74 -7.71 18.27 -12.89
CA ILE A 74 -7.50 16.93 -13.46
C ILE A 74 -8.81 16.25 -13.83
N ASP A 75 -8.75 15.45 -14.88
CA ASP A 75 -9.81 14.51 -15.26
C ASP A 75 -9.69 13.15 -14.51
N THR A 76 -10.77 12.35 -14.54
CA THR A 76 -10.81 11.01 -13.96
C THR A 76 -9.73 10.10 -14.55
N ASN A 77 -9.55 10.09 -15.87
CA ASN A 77 -8.58 9.18 -16.50
C ASN A 77 -7.14 9.53 -16.11
N VAL A 78 -6.85 10.83 -15.93
CA VAL A 78 -5.56 11.29 -15.41
C VAL A 78 -5.33 10.77 -14.00
N ALA A 79 -6.32 10.89 -13.11
CA ALA A 79 -6.17 10.39 -11.75
C ALA A 79 -6.06 8.86 -11.66
N LEU A 80 -6.70 8.12 -12.57
CA LEU A 80 -6.65 6.65 -12.61
C LEU A 80 -5.33 6.10 -13.14
N HIS A 81 -4.77 6.73 -14.17
CA HIS A 81 -3.64 6.19 -14.92
C HIS A 81 -2.32 6.91 -14.66
N GLN A 82 -2.36 8.15 -14.18
CA GLN A 82 -1.18 9.00 -14.00
C GLN A 82 -0.97 9.40 -12.53
N ILE A 83 -1.42 8.56 -11.59
CA ILE A 83 -1.31 8.85 -10.15
C ILE A 83 0.15 9.03 -9.71
N ASP A 84 1.09 8.34 -10.35
CA ASP A 84 2.52 8.45 -10.02
C ASP A 84 3.14 9.77 -10.47
N VAL A 85 2.64 10.36 -11.58
CA VAL A 85 2.94 11.75 -11.98
C VAL A 85 2.36 12.74 -10.98
N LEU A 86 1.10 12.56 -10.57
CA LEU A 86 0.45 13.40 -9.55
C LEU A 86 1.10 13.27 -8.17
N SER A 87 1.81 12.17 -7.93
CA SER A 87 2.56 11.90 -6.70
C SER A 87 3.97 12.50 -6.74
N ASP A 88 4.41 13.15 -7.83
CA ASP A 88 5.72 13.81 -7.92
C ASP A 88 5.71 15.21 -7.28
N ASP A 89 6.84 15.66 -6.72
CA ASP A 89 6.93 16.95 -6.01
C ASP A 89 6.91 18.15 -6.97
N ALA A 90 7.22 17.93 -8.25
CA ALA A 90 7.11 18.95 -9.29
C ALA A 90 5.65 19.36 -9.58
N VAL A 91 4.66 18.51 -9.26
CA VAL A 91 3.25 18.78 -9.53
C VAL A 91 2.55 19.27 -8.26
N THR A 92 2.13 20.53 -8.26
CA THR A 92 1.51 21.19 -7.09
C THR A 92 0.27 22.01 -7.48
N ASN A 93 -0.52 22.43 -6.49
CA ASN A 93 -1.70 23.29 -6.66
C ASN A 93 -2.74 22.69 -7.62
N ILE A 94 -3.22 21.49 -7.27
CA ILE A 94 -4.18 20.74 -8.07
C ILE A 94 -5.57 20.89 -7.48
N ILE A 95 -6.53 21.28 -8.32
CA ILE A 95 -7.95 21.25 -8.05
C ILE A 95 -8.50 19.91 -8.54
N VAL A 96 -9.17 19.21 -7.64
CA VAL A 96 -9.77 17.90 -7.91
C VAL A 96 -11.28 18.01 -7.80
N PRO A 97 -12.02 17.94 -8.92
CA PRO A 97 -13.48 17.94 -8.87
C PRO A 97 -14.02 16.78 -8.04
N GLN A 98 -15.12 17.00 -7.31
CA GLN A 98 -15.79 15.95 -6.54
C GLN A 98 -16.27 14.80 -7.44
N THR A 99 -16.68 15.10 -8.67
CA THR A 99 -17.03 14.10 -9.69
C THR A 99 -15.89 13.10 -9.92
N VAL A 100 -14.66 13.59 -10.07
CA VAL A 100 -13.45 12.78 -10.25
C VAL A 100 -13.22 11.86 -9.05
N ILE A 101 -13.26 12.41 -7.82
CA ILE A 101 -13.09 11.60 -6.59
C ILE A 101 -14.15 10.49 -6.47
N GLN A 102 -15.41 10.80 -6.77
CA GLN A 102 -16.50 9.83 -6.72
C GLN A 102 -16.31 8.73 -7.76
N GLU A 103 -15.91 9.09 -8.98
CA GLU A 103 -15.70 8.11 -10.05
C GLU A 103 -14.51 7.19 -9.75
N ILE A 104 -13.39 7.73 -9.29
CA ILE A 104 -12.23 6.92 -8.87
C ILE A 104 -12.64 5.95 -7.75
N LYS A 105 -13.43 6.39 -6.77
CA LYS A 105 -13.93 5.51 -5.69
C LYS A 105 -14.72 4.31 -6.22
N HIS A 106 -15.46 4.52 -7.31
CA HIS A 106 -16.25 3.47 -7.95
C HIS A 106 -15.41 2.56 -8.87
N ARG A 107 -14.43 3.12 -9.57
CA ARG A 107 -13.58 2.38 -10.54
C ARG A 107 -12.40 1.66 -9.86
N SER A 108 -11.73 2.30 -8.91
CA SER A 108 -10.54 1.77 -8.22
C SER A 108 -10.40 2.32 -6.80
N LEU A 109 -10.85 1.51 -5.81
CA LEU A 109 -10.65 1.82 -4.39
C LEU A 109 -9.18 2.03 -3.99
N PRO A 110 -8.18 1.28 -4.51
CA PRO A 110 -6.77 1.54 -4.23
C PRO A 110 -6.31 2.93 -4.66
N ILE A 111 -6.65 3.35 -5.89
CA ILE A 111 -6.29 4.68 -6.39
C ILE A 111 -7.04 5.77 -5.61
N TYR A 112 -8.30 5.54 -5.23
CA TYR A 112 -9.03 6.45 -4.37
C TYR A 112 -8.35 6.66 -3.01
N LYS A 113 -7.83 5.59 -2.40
CA LYS A 113 -7.06 5.68 -1.15
C LYS A 113 -5.78 6.48 -1.35
N ARG A 114 -4.96 6.14 -2.36
CA ARG A 114 -3.75 6.90 -2.71
C ARG A 114 -4.05 8.38 -2.94
N MET A 115 -5.12 8.68 -3.67
CA MET A 115 -5.56 10.05 -3.95
C MET A 115 -5.97 10.77 -2.66
N ARG A 116 -6.70 10.12 -1.75
CA ARG A 116 -7.03 10.67 -0.42
C ARG A 116 -5.79 10.92 0.41
N ASP A 117 -4.83 10.00 0.41
CA ASP A 117 -3.58 10.15 1.15
C ASP A 117 -2.77 11.34 0.63
N ILE A 118 -2.72 11.54 -0.69
CA ILE A 118 -2.12 12.74 -1.32
C ILE A 118 -2.86 14.00 -0.88
N ILE A 119 -4.19 14.00 -0.89
CA ILE A 119 -4.99 15.17 -0.47
C ILE A 119 -4.77 15.51 1.02
N GLU A 120 -4.70 14.50 1.89
CA GLU A 120 -4.61 14.69 3.34
C GLU A 120 -3.17 14.98 3.82
N THR A 121 -2.17 14.34 3.21
CA THR A 121 -0.80 14.31 3.73
C THR A 121 0.13 15.26 2.98
N SER A 122 -0.16 15.58 1.71
CA SER A 122 0.82 16.20 0.83
C SER A 122 0.97 17.71 1.03
N SER A 123 2.22 18.19 1.09
CA SER A 123 2.57 19.63 0.97
C SER A 123 2.22 20.21 -0.41
N LYS A 124 1.81 19.36 -1.37
CA LYS A 124 1.53 19.73 -2.77
C LYS A 124 0.22 20.46 -3.00
N ARG A 125 -0.61 20.65 -1.96
CA ARG A 125 -1.86 21.44 -2.00
C ARG A 125 -2.88 20.92 -3.03
N PHE A 126 -3.41 19.73 -2.77
CA PHE A 126 -4.55 19.21 -3.52
C PHE A 126 -5.84 19.68 -2.86
N TYR A 127 -6.68 20.39 -3.62
CA TYR A 127 -7.94 20.92 -3.13
C TYR A 127 -9.12 20.20 -3.79
N VAL A 128 -10.03 19.63 -3.00
CA VAL A 128 -11.23 18.97 -3.52
C VAL A 128 -12.36 19.98 -3.65
N PHE A 129 -12.76 20.29 -4.88
CA PHE A 129 -13.85 21.21 -5.16
C PHE A 129 -15.18 20.46 -5.32
N THR A 130 -16.20 20.86 -4.55
CA THR A 130 -17.51 20.19 -4.51
C THR A 130 -18.45 20.64 -5.63
N ASN A 131 -18.01 20.43 -6.88
CA ASN A 131 -18.74 20.86 -8.08
C ASN A 131 -20.18 20.32 -8.18
N GLU A 132 -20.45 19.08 -7.73
CA GLU A 132 -21.82 18.54 -7.74
C GLU A 132 -22.77 19.38 -6.86
N HIS A 133 -22.29 20.04 -5.81
CA HIS A 133 -23.13 20.84 -4.92
C HIS A 133 -23.07 22.34 -5.21
N HIS A 134 -22.26 22.78 -6.17
CA HIS A 134 -22.13 24.19 -6.53
C HIS A 134 -23.20 24.59 -7.55
N GLY A 135 -23.94 25.67 -7.30
CA GLY A 135 -25.04 26.14 -8.15
C GLY A 135 -24.66 26.30 -9.63
N ASP A 136 -23.57 27.00 -9.90
CA ASP A 136 -23.12 27.26 -11.28
C ASP A 136 -22.37 26.10 -11.94
N CYS A 137 -21.88 25.12 -11.17
CA CYS A 137 -21.08 24.02 -11.72
C CYS A 137 -21.88 22.72 -11.85
N TYR A 138 -23.07 22.64 -11.26
CA TYR A 138 -23.90 21.45 -11.29
C TYR A 138 -24.43 21.18 -12.69
N VAL A 139 -24.36 19.91 -13.10
CA VAL A 139 -24.79 19.47 -14.41
C VAL A 139 -25.80 18.32 -14.28
N GLU A 140 -26.92 18.44 -14.98
CA GLU A 140 -27.91 17.36 -15.11
C GLU A 140 -27.60 16.49 -16.33
N ARG A 141 -27.79 15.18 -16.19
CA ARG A 141 -27.57 14.22 -17.27
C ARG A 141 -28.64 14.35 -18.35
N GLU A 142 -28.23 14.42 -19.60
CA GLU A 142 -29.14 14.50 -20.75
C GLU A 142 -29.67 13.11 -21.16
N GLU A 143 -30.83 13.05 -21.83
CA GLU A 143 -31.58 11.80 -22.10
C GLU A 143 -30.81 10.74 -22.91
N LYS A 144 -29.77 11.13 -23.66
CA LYS A 144 -28.96 10.24 -24.51
C LYS A 144 -27.48 10.23 -24.15
N GLU A 145 -27.10 10.93 -23.09
CA GLU A 145 -25.71 11.09 -22.67
C GLU A 145 -25.27 9.91 -21.81
N SER A 146 -24.05 9.41 -22.01
CA SER A 146 -23.50 8.38 -21.14
C SER A 146 -23.17 8.96 -19.75
N ALA A 147 -22.93 8.11 -18.76
CA ALA A 147 -22.49 8.60 -17.45
C ALA A 147 -21.09 9.23 -17.51
N ASN A 148 -20.23 8.73 -18.41
CA ASN A 148 -18.89 9.26 -18.63
C ASN A 148 -18.96 10.66 -19.24
N ASP A 149 -19.72 10.82 -20.34
CA ASP A 149 -19.87 12.11 -21.02
C ASP A 149 -20.43 13.20 -20.09
N CYS A 150 -21.36 12.82 -19.21
CA CYS A 150 -21.93 13.71 -18.20
C CYS A 150 -20.87 14.14 -17.16
N ASN A 151 -20.01 13.23 -16.72
CA ASN A 151 -18.91 13.54 -15.81
C ASN A 151 -17.90 14.46 -16.48
N ASP A 152 -17.51 14.17 -17.72
CA ASP A 152 -16.58 15.00 -18.50
C ASP A 152 -17.15 16.41 -18.69
N ARG A 153 -18.45 16.51 -18.99
CA ARG A 153 -19.14 17.81 -19.09
C ARG A 153 -19.15 18.55 -17.76
N ALA A 154 -19.41 17.87 -16.65
CA ALA A 154 -19.34 18.48 -15.32
C ALA A 154 -17.94 19.01 -15.00
N ILE A 155 -16.88 18.30 -15.40
CA ILE A 155 -15.48 18.75 -15.27
C ILE A 155 -15.25 19.99 -16.15
N ARG A 156 -15.66 19.98 -17.42
CA ARG A 156 -15.52 21.14 -18.32
C ARG A 156 -16.25 22.38 -17.80
N VAL A 157 -17.48 22.24 -17.30
CA VAL A 157 -18.23 23.34 -16.67
C VAL A 157 -17.50 23.86 -15.43
N THR A 158 -16.94 22.96 -14.61
CA THR A 158 -16.11 23.34 -13.46
C THR A 158 -14.89 24.15 -13.91
N CYS A 159 -14.18 23.70 -14.95
CA CYS A 159 -13.03 24.43 -15.50
C CYS A 159 -13.43 25.80 -16.04
N TRP A 160 -14.55 25.89 -16.75
CA TRP A 160 -15.06 27.16 -17.26
C TRP A 160 -15.40 28.13 -16.13
N TRP A 161 -16.08 27.65 -15.08
CA TRP A 161 -16.38 28.46 -13.89
C TRP A 161 -15.09 28.96 -13.22
N TYR A 162 -14.13 28.07 -12.99
CA TYR A 162 -12.83 28.44 -12.43
C TYR A 162 -12.09 29.44 -13.32
N LYS A 163 -12.11 29.29 -14.65
CA LYS A 163 -11.52 30.26 -15.58
C LYS A 163 -12.14 31.65 -15.37
N GLN A 164 -13.46 31.76 -15.32
CA GLN A 164 -14.13 33.05 -15.09
C GLN A 164 -13.80 33.62 -13.70
N HIS A 165 -13.85 32.78 -12.68
CA HIS A 165 -13.59 33.17 -11.29
C HIS A 165 -12.12 33.58 -11.06
N PHE A 166 -11.16 32.82 -11.59
CA PHE A 166 -9.73 33.06 -11.41
C PHE A 166 -9.23 34.25 -12.23
N ASN A 167 -9.85 34.55 -13.37
CA ASN A 167 -9.59 35.79 -14.12
C ASN A 167 -9.84 37.05 -13.27
N LEU A 168 -10.80 37.02 -12.33
CA LEU A 168 -11.09 38.16 -11.44
C LEU A 168 -9.99 38.39 -10.40
N VAL A 169 -9.24 37.34 -10.06
CA VAL A 169 -8.16 37.37 -9.05
C VAL A 169 -6.77 37.19 -9.67
N GLY A 170 -6.64 37.30 -10.99
CA GLY A 170 -5.35 37.25 -11.69
C GLY A 170 -4.67 35.87 -11.72
N GLN A 171 -5.43 34.78 -11.58
CA GLN A 171 -4.95 33.41 -11.69
C GLN A 171 -5.52 32.76 -12.97
N ASN A 172 -4.92 31.64 -13.42
CA ASN A 172 -5.42 30.88 -14.57
C ASN A 172 -5.61 29.41 -14.20
N ILE A 173 -6.26 28.64 -15.07
CA ILE A 173 -6.43 27.20 -14.92
C ILE A 173 -6.08 26.48 -16.21
N VAL A 174 -5.64 25.23 -16.06
CA VAL A 174 -5.37 24.30 -17.16
C VAL A 174 -6.03 22.97 -16.83
N LEU A 175 -6.78 22.40 -17.79
CA LEU A 175 -7.34 21.07 -17.69
C LEU A 175 -6.33 20.03 -18.19
N LEU A 176 -6.00 19.05 -17.36
CA LEU A 176 -5.27 17.85 -17.75
C LEU A 176 -6.26 16.73 -18.06
N THR A 177 -6.29 16.31 -19.32
CA THR A 177 -7.12 15.21 -19.80
C THR A 177 -6.38 14.43 -20.88
N ASN A 178 -6.37 13.10 -20.77
CA ASN A 178 -5.89 12.23 -21.84
C ASN A 178 -7.01 11.82 -22.81
N ASP A 179 -8.26 12.15 -22.49
CA ASP A 179 -9.39 11.98 -23.41
C ASP A 179 -9.37 13.11 -24.46
N LYS A 180 -9.26 12.70 -25.73
CA LYS A 180 -9.18 13.60 -26.90
C LYS A 180 -10.47 14.41 -27.09
N ASP A 181 -11.62 13.77 -26.98
CA ASP A 181 -12.91 14.43 -27.17
C ASP A 181 -13.18 15.45 -26.06
N ASN A 182 -12.81 15.11 -24.81
CA ASN A 182 -12.93 16.02 -23.69
C ASN A 182 -12.00 17.23 -23.84
N ARG A 183 -10.77 17.01 -24.31
CA ARG A 183 -9.79 18.08 -24.59
C ARG A 183 -10.30 19.05 -25.65
N ASP A 184 -10.79 18.53 -26.77
CA ASP A 184 -11.20 19.36 -27.90
C ASP A 184 -12.45 20.18 -27.55
N LYS A 185 -13.43 19.58 -26.86
CA LYS A 185 -14.61 20.28 -26.32
C LYS A 185 -14.26 21.32 -25.26
N ALA A 186 -13.25 21.08 -24.43
CA ALA A 186 -12.78 22.08 -23.46
C ALA A 186 -12.17 23.31 -24.16
N ARG A 187 -11.39 23.09 -25.23
CA ARG A 187 -10.82 24.17 -26.05
C ARG A 187 -11.90 24.98 -26.77
N GLU A 188 -12.98 24.35 -27.22
CA GLU A 188 -14.16 25.06 -27.76
C GLU A 188 -14.83 25.97 -26.72
N MET A 189 -14.79 25.61 -25.44
CA MET A 189 -15.21 26.46 -24.31
C MET A 189 -14.13 27.47 -23.89
N GLU A 190 -13.09 27.64 -24.71
CA GLU A 190 -11.91 28.48 -24.47
C GLU A 190 -11.14 28.12 -23.18
N VAL A 191 -11.25 26.89 -22.69
CA VAL A 191 -10.47 26.39 -21.57
C VAL A 191 -9.17 25.80 -22.11
N GLU A 192 -8.02 26.19 -21.55
CA GLU A 192 -6.74 25.57 -21.89
C GLU A 192 -6.74 24.12 -21.42
N ALA A 193 -6.54 23.18 -22.35
CA ALA A 193 -6.56 21.75 -22.07
C ALA A 193 -5.43 21.02 -22.81
N TYR A 194 -4.73 20.14 -22.10
CA TYR A 194 -3.58 19.39 -22.61
C TYR A 194 -3.60 17.95 -22.09
N THR A 195 -2.93 17.06 -22.82
CA THR A 195 -2.61 15.72 -22.30
C THR A 195 -1.54 15.82 -21.22
N VAL A 196 -1.47 14.80 -20.36
CA VAL A 196 -0.43 14.74 -19.32
C VAL A 196 0.96 14.71 -19.97
N HIS A 197 1.13 13.98 -21.08
CA HIS A 197 2.40 13.92 -21.80
C HIS A 197 2.82 15.29 -22.36
N GLU A 198 1.92 16.01 -23.04
CA GLU A 198 2.20 17.35 -23.57
C GLU A 198 2.58 18.34 -22.46
N TYR A 199 1.81 18.33 -21.36
CA TYR A 199 2.04 19.24 -20.25
C TYR A 199 3.36 18.95 -19.54
N VAL A 200 3.61 17.68 -19.20
CA VAL A 200 4.85 17.25 -18.51
C VAL A 200 6.08 17.53 -19.37
N SER A 201 5.99 17.34 -20.71
CA SER A 201 7.08 17.65 -21.64
C SER A 201 7.50 19.12 -21.63
N SER A 202 6.59 20.01 -21.20
CA SER A 202 6.79 21.45 -21.19
C SER A 202 7.30 22.00 -19.86
N LEU A 203 7.45 21.17 -18.83
CA LEU A 203 7.89 21.61 -17.51
C LEU A 203 9.40 21.85 -17.51
N LYS A 204 9.81 23.06 -17.08
CA LYS A 204 11.20 23.56 -17.19
C LYS A 204 12.19 22.76 -16.34
N ASP A 205 11.77 22.32 -15.16
CA ASP A 205 12.65 21.80 -14.12
C ASP A 205 12.39 20.31 -13.77
N ALA A 206 11.71 19.56 -14.65
CA ALA A 206 11.30 18.18 -14.38
C ALA A 206 11.49 17.21 -15.56
N PRO A 207 12.69 17.11 -16.18
CA PRO A 207 12.90 16.25 -17.36
C PRO A 207 12.67 14.76 -17.07
N GLY A 208 12.90 14.31 -15.83
CA GLY A 208 12.66 12.92 -15.40
C GLY A 208 11.19 12.58 -15.13
N LEU A 209 10.28 13.56 -15.17
CA LEU A 209 8.85 13.32 -14.93
C LEU A 209 8.18 12.63 -16.12
N LEU A 210 8.72 12.80 -17.34
CA LEU A 210 8.22 12.12 -18.54
C LEU A 210 8.28 10.60 -18.42
N ASP A 211 9.33 10.09 -17.79
CA ASP A 211 9.51 8.65 -17.56
C ASP A 211 8.48 8.06 -16.58
N LYS A 212 7.78 8.91 -15.82
CA LYS A 212 6.67 8.54 -14.93
C LYS A 212 5.31 8.55 -15.61
N VAL A 213 5.23 9.03 -16.85
CA VAL A 213 3.97 9.06 -17.60
C VAL A 213 3.65 7.64 -18.04
N ALA A 214 2.56 7.08 -17.50
CA ALA A 214 2.06 5.77 -17.91
C ALA A 214 1.60 5.82 -19.37
N GLN A 215 1.82 4.74 -20.12
CA GLN A 215 1.36 4.67 -21.50
C GLN A 215 -0.15 4.39 -21.57
N ALA A 216 -0.89 5.19 -22.32
CA ALA A 216 -2.34 5.06 -22.44
C ALA A 216 -2.73 3.85 -23.30
N GLN A 217 -3.91 3.29 -23.04
CA GLN A 217 -4.41 2.11 -23.75
C GLN A 217 -4.82 2.42 -25.20
N GLU A 218 -5.13 3.68 -25.51
CA GLU A 218 -5.58 4.15 -26.84
C GLU A 218 -4.41 4.40 -27.80
N ASP A 219 -3.26 4.90 -27.31
CA ASP A 219 -2.02 5.00 -28.10
C ASP A 219 -1.55 3.62 -28.61
N MET A 220 -2.06 2.53 -28.02
CA MET A 220 -1.70 1.15 -28.35
C MET A 220 -2.58 0.47 -29.41
N GLU A 221 -3.77 1.01 -29.74
CA GLU A 221 -4.65 0.41 -30.77
C GLU A 221 -4.27 0.83 -32.19
N GLU A 222 -3.70 2.02 -32.38
CA GLU A 222 -3.24 2.48 -33.71
C GLU A 222 -2.06 1.63 -34.24
N ASP A 223 -1.15 1.19 -33.35
CA ASP A 223 -0.01 0.31 -33.68
C ASP A 223 -0.39 -1.20 -33.81
N ALA A 224 -1.56 -1.61 -33.28
CA ALA A 224 -1.97 -3.01 -33.23
C ALA A 224 -2.47 -3.56 -34.57
N SER A 225 -2.73 -2.70 -35.57
CA SER A 225 -3.28 -3.11 -36.87
C SER A 225 -2.33 -4.00 -37.71
N ILE A 226 -1.07 -4.13 -37.31
CA ILE A 226 -0.02 -4.86 -38.04
C ILE A 226 0.56 -6.06 -37.24
N GLN A 227 0.31 -6.18 -35.93
CA GLN A 227 1.00 -7.17 -35.07
C GLN A 227 0.17 -8.43 -34.77
N ARG A 228 0.83 -9.61 -34.77
CA ARG A 228 0.22 -10.92 -34.47
C ARG A 228 0.01 -11.10 -32.96
N PHE A 229 -1.18 -11.52 -32.55
CA PHE A 229 -1.47 -11.77 -31.14
C PHE A 229 -0.86 -13.09 -30.64
N ILE A 230 -0.14 -13.03 -29.53
CA ILE A 230 0.46 -14.18 -28.83
C ILE A 230 -0.59 -14.86 -27.92
N TYR A 231 -1.34 -14.06 -27.17
CA TYR A 231 -2.25 -14.57 -26.14
C TYR A 231 -3.71 -14.58 -26.55
N GLU A 232 -4.49 -15.50 -25.97
CA GLU A 232 -5.95 -15.52 -26.06
C GLU A 232 -6.57 -14.27 -25.38
N PRO A 233 -7.68 -13.73 -25.92
CA PRO A 233 -8.39 -12.64 -25.27
C PRO A 233 -9.06 -13.15 -23.97
N HIS A 234 -9.02 -12.31 -22.93
CA HIS A 234 -9.74 -12.63 -21.70
C HIS A 234 -11.25 -12.59 -21.94
N TRP A 235 -11.98 -13.48 -21.30
CA TRP A 235 -13.44 -13.53 -21.42
C TRP A 235 -14.08 -12.30 -20.76
N SER A 236 -15.25 -11.90 -21.26
CA SER A 236 -16.01 -10.81 -20.65
C SER A 236 -16.40 -11.14 -19.20
N ASN A 237 -16.49 -10.11 -18.36
CA ASN A 237 -16.89 -10.25 -16.96
C ASN A 237 -18.24 -10.98 -16.79
N GLU A 238 -19.16 -10.81 -17.74
CA GLU A 238 -20.46 -11.49 -17.73
C GLU A 238 -20.30 -12.99 -17.99
N LYS A 239 -19.49 -13.37 -18.98
CA LYS A 239 -19.20 -14.77 -19.30
C LYS A 239 -18.45 -15.46 -18.15
N ILE A 240 -17.50 -14.77 -17.52
CA ILE A 240 -16.80 -15.26 -16.33
C ILE A 240 -17.78 -15.50 -15.19
N ARG A 241 -18.63 -14.52 -14.86
CA ARG A 241 -19.63 -14.65 -13.79
C ARG A 241 -20.62 -15.78 -14.05
N ALA A 242 -21.10 -15.92 -15.29
CA ALA A 242 -21.99 -17.02 -15.68
C ALA A 242 -21.29 -18.38 -15.54
N GLY A 243 -20.03 -18.49 -15.96
CA GLY A 243 -19.22 -19.69 -15.84
C GLY A 243 -18.90 -20.08 -14.40
N LEU A 244 -18.65 -19.11 -13.52
CA LEU A 244 -18.47 -19.34 -12.09
C LEU A 244 -19.78 -19.82 -11.44
N LYS A 245 -20.93 -19.23 -11.82
CA LYS A 245 -22.25 -19.61 -11.29
C LYS A 245 -22.69 -21.00 -11.76
N SER A 246 -22.40 -21.37 -13.01
CA SER A 246 -22.68 -22.71 -13.52
C SER A 246 -21.69 -23.77 -13.00
N GLY A 247 -20.60 -23.35 -12.37
CA GLY A 247 -19.54 -24.22 -11.90
C GLY A 247 -18.60 -24.72 -13.00
N LYS A 248 -18.76 -24.26 -14.24
CA LYS A 248 -17.84 -24.56 -15.35
C LYS A 248 -16.46 -23.95 -15.11
N LEU A 249 -16.42 -22.74 -14.56
CA LEU A 249 -15.18 -22.07 -14.17
C LEU A 249 -14.97 -22.16 -12.67
N ARG A 250 -13.71 -22.08 -12.28
CA ARG A 250 -13.28 -21.91 -10.90
C ARG A 250 -12.52 -20.61 -10.75
N GLN A 251 -12.41 -20.10 -9.53
CA GLN A 251 -11.60 -18.93 -9.23
C GLN A 251 -10.64 -19.23 -8.09
N GLY A 252 -9.50 -18.54 -8.07
CA GLY A 252 -8.49 -18.66 -7.03
C GLY A 252 -7.39 -17.63 -7.19
N SER A 253 -6.46 -17.60 -6.23
CA SER A 253 -5.26 -16.76 -6.27
C SER A 253 -4.15 -17.50 -7.00
N LEU A 254 -3.55 -16.87 -8.01
CA LEU A 254 -2.40 -17.41 -8.72
C LEU A 254 -1.13 -17.33 -7.86
N LYS A 255 -0.45 -18.47 -7.65
CA LYS A 255 0.84 -18.56 -6.97
C LYS A 255 1.88 -19.06 -7.95
N THR A 256 2.57 -18.14 -8.61
CA THR A 256 3.71 -18.43 -9.49
C THR A 256 4.87 -19.05 -8.69
N SER A 257 5.57 -20.00 -9.32
CA SER A 257 6.75 -20.63 -8.75
C SER A 257 7.96 -19.68 -8.77
N ARG A 258 8.83 -19.79 -7.75
CA ARG A 258 10.13 -19.08 -7.73
C ARG A 258 11.18 -19.75 -8.59
N SER A 259 11.04 -21.05 -8.83
CA SER A 259 12.03 -21.86 -9.56
C SER A 259 11.66 -22.08 -11.03
N ASN A 260 10.44 -21.74 -11.44
CA ASN A 260 9.98 -21.93 -12.80
C ASN A 260 8.90 -20.90 -13.17
N TYR A 261 9.27 -19.90 -13.96
CA TYR A 261 8.35 -18.82 -14.34
C TYR A 261 7.21 -19.29 -15.27
N LEU A 262 7.30 -20.49 -15.86
CA LEU A 262 6.26 -21.11 -16.67
C LEU A 262 5.26 -21.93 -15.82
N GLU A 263 5.43 -21.97 -14.50
CA GLU A 263 4.54 -22.71 -13.61
C GLU A 263 3.89 -21.84 -12.54
N ALA A 264 2.60 -22.07 -12.36
CA ALA A 264 1.84 -21.49 -11.28
C ALA A 264 0.86 -22.50 -10.69
N ASN A 265 0.57 -22.33 -9.40
CA ASN A 265 -0.42 -23.11 -8.68
C ASN A 265 -1.57 -22.22 -8.25
N ILE A 266 -2.79 -22.74 -8.33
CA ILE A 266 -3.99 -22.03 -7.91
C ILE A 266 -4.71 -22.87 -6.87
N MET A 267 -4.88 -22.29 -5.68
CA MET A 267 -5.75 -22.88 -4.67
C MET A 267 -7.20 -22.56 -5.01
N VAL A 268 -7.99 -23.60 -5.22
CA VAL A 268 -9.40 -23.53 -5.58
C VAL A 268 -10.23 -24.15 -4.46
N GLU A 269 -11.31 -23.47 -4.09
CA GLU A 269 -12.27 -23.99 -3.11
C GLU A 269 -12.89 -25.31 -3.60
N GLY A 270 -12.85 -26.33 -2.74
CA GLY A 270 -13.37 -27.68 -3.04
C GLY A 270 -12.35 -28.67 -3.64
N PHE A 271 -11.07 -28.27 -3.77
CA PHE A 271 -9.98 -29.19 -4.13
C PHE A 271 -8.98 -29.30 -2.97
N GLU A 272 -8.56 -30.54 -2.66
CA GLU A 272 -7.51 -30.80 -1.66
C GLU A 272 -6.11 -30.41 -2.18
N LYS A 273 -5.87 -30.62 -3.48
CA LYS A 273 -4.63 -30.27 -4.18
C LYS A 273 -4.81 -28.98 -4.98
N SER A 274 -3.74 -28.21 -5.13
CA SER A 274 -3.73 -27.04 -6.02
C SER A 274 -3.92 -27.44 -7.48
N VAL A 275 -4.53 -26.55 -8.26
CA VAL A 275 -4.62 -26.67 -9.71
C VAL A 275 -3.34 -26.09 -10.33
N LEU A 276 -2.64 -26.90 -11.12
CA LEU A 276 -1.44 -26.52 -11.84
C LEU A 276 -1.80 -25.77 -13.13
N ILE A 277 -1.07 -24.69 -13.41
CA ILE A 277 -1.10 -23.97 -14.68
C ILE A 277 0.31 -24.01 -15.24
N GLN A 278 0.48 -24.60 -16.42
CA GLN A 278 1.77 -24.82 -17.07
C GLN A 278 1.83 -24.09 -18.41
N GLY A 279 2.88 -23.31 -18.60
CA GLY A 279 3.12 -22.56 -19.81
C GLY A 279 2.55 -21.15 -19.79
N ARG A 280 3.28 -20.25 -20.46
CA ARG A 280 2.98 -18.82 -20.56
C ARG A 280 1.58 -18.54 -21.12
N LEU A 281 1.18 -19.31 -22.14
CA LEU A 281 -0.12 -19.15 -22.80
C LEU A 281 -1.28 -19.50 -21.87
N ASP A 282 -1.14 -20.53 -21.04
CA ASP A 282 -2.18 -20.95 -20.09
C ASP A 282 -2.18 -20.11 -18.81
N ILE A 283 -1.04 -19.54 -18.40
CA ILE A 283 -0.98 -18.48 -17.38
C ILE A 283 -1.71 -17.22 -17.87
N ASN A 284 -1.68 -16.97 -19.18
CA ASN A 284 -2.48 -15.96 -19.88
C ASN A 284 -2.41 -14.55 -19.26
N ARG A 285 -1.21 -13.97 -19.20
CA ARG A 285 -0.95 -12.60 -18.74
C ARG A 285 -1.38 -12.34 -17.28
N ALA A 286 -1.42 -13.36 -16.44
CA ALA A 286 -1.64 -13.24 -15.00
C ALA A 286 -0.29 -13.12 -14.25
N ILE A 287 -0.28 -12.36 -13.16
CA ILE A 287 0.91 -12.14 -12.31
C ILE A 287 0.65 -12.78 -10.93
N HIS A 288 1.72 -13.02 -10.16
CA HIS A 288 1.63 -13.47 -8.76
C HIS A 288 0.53 -12.74 -7.99
N ASP A 289 -0.27 -13.50 -7.24
CA ASP A 289 -1.40 -13.05 -6.42
C ASP A 289 -2.63 -12.48 -7.16
N ASP A 290 -2.61 -12.43 -8.50
CA ASP A 290 -3.83 -12.11 -9.26
C ASP A 290 -4.95 -13.11 -8.90
N VAL A 291 -6.17 -12.59 -8.75
CA VAL A 291 -7.36 -13.43 -8.64
C VAL A 291 -7.86 -13.73 -10.03
N VAL A 292 -7.77 -15.01 -10.42
CA VAL A 292 -8.00 -15.46 -11.79
C VAL A 292 -9.21 -16.38 -11.88
N ALA A 293 -9.86 -16.38 -13.05
CA ALA A 293 -10.85 -17.36 -13.43
C ALA A 293 -10.19 -18.42 -14.32
N ILE A 294 -10.38 -19.70 -13.98
CA ILE A 294 -9.76 -20.82 -14.68
C ILE A 294 -10.77 -21.82 -15.22
N GLU A 295 -10.40 -22.41 -16.35
CA GLU A 295 -11.03 -23.60 -16.92
C GLU A 295 -10.10 -24.78 -16.66
N ILE A 296 -10.60 -25.76 -15.90
CA ILE A 296 -9.84 -26.98 -15.58
C ILE A 296 -9.96 -27.93 -16.77
N PHE A 297 -8.84 -28.51 -17.20
CA PHE A 297 -8.81 -29.47 -18.29
C PHE A 297 -9.41 -30.82 -17.89
N ALA A 298 -9.70 -31.63 -18.90
CA ALA A 298 -10.15 -33.00 -18.69
C ALA A 298 -9.04 -33.82 -18.01
N LYS A 299 -9.41 -34.90 -17.30
CA LYS A 299 -8.46 -35.67 -16.47
C LYS A 299 -7.31 -36.26 -17.28
N GLU A 300 -7.52 -36.49 -18.56
CA GLU A 300 -6.55 -37.03 -19.50
C GLU A 300 -5.44 -36.03 -19.84
N GLN A 301 -5.68 -34.74 -19.59
CA GLN A 301 -4.75 -33.63 -19.83
C GLN A 301 -4.11 -33.13 -18.53
N TRP A 302 -4.33 -33.83 -17.42
CA TRP A 302 -3.68 -33.49 -16.16
C TRP A 302 -2.20 -33.82 -16.24
N SER A 303 -1.41 -32.95 -15.63
CA SER A 303 0.05 -32.96 -15.70
C SER A 303 0.67 -33.04 -14.31
N VAL A 304 1.99 -33.18 -14.28
CA VAL A 304 2.82 -33.27 -13.08
C VAL A 304 3.71 -32.02 -13.05
N PRO A 305 4.00 -31.45 -11.86
CA PRO A 305 4.99 -30.38 -11.73
C PRO A 305 6.31 -30.72 -12.42
N SER A 306 6.92 -29.73 -13.04
CA SER A 306 8.24 -29.85 -13.61
C SER A 306 9.30 -30.02 -12.52
N THR A 307 10.31 -30.84 -12.79
CA THR A 307 11.51 -30.94 -11.93
C THR A 307 12.61 -29.97 -12.35
N LEU A 308 12.44 -29.27 -13.48
CA LEU A 308 13.43 -28.30 -13.98
C LEU A 308 13.29 -26.97 -13.26
N ILE A 309 14.44 -26.41 -12.91
CA ILE A 309 14.58 -25.00 -12.53
C ILE A 309 14.76 -24.23 -13.84
N ILE A 310 13.86 -23.28 -14.09
CA ILE A 310 13.88 -22.42 -15.28
C ILE A 310 13.88 -20.98 -14.77
N ASP A 311 15.04 -20.33 -14.86
CA ASP A 311 15.22 -18.93 -14.50
C ASP A 311 15.07 -18.05 -15.75
N GLN A 312 14.25 -17.00 -15.66
CA GLN A 312 14.02 -16.09 -16.79
C GLN A 312 15.28 -15.28 -17.13
N GLU A 313 16.12 -14.96 -16.15
CA GLU A 313 17.36 -14.22 -16.36
C GLU A 313 18.36 -15.03 -17.19
N GLU A 314 18.61 -16.29 -16.79
CA GLU A 314 19.51 -17.20 -17.51
C GLU A 314 19.03 -17.46 -18.95
N GLU A 315 17.73 -17.65 -19.16
CA GLU A 315 17.15 -17.83 -20.48
C GLU A 315 17.32 -16.58 -21.36
N GLU A 316 17.15 -15.38 -20.81
CA GLU A 316 17.32 -14.12 -21.54
C GLU A 316 18.79 -13.72 -21.73
N GLU A 317 19.74 -14.29 -20.99
CA GLU A 317 21.19 -14.14 -21.24
C GLU A 317 21.69 -15.08 -22.33
N ASN A 318 21.11 -16.27 -22.44
CA ASN A 318 21.44 -17.26 -23.47
C ASN A 318 20.85 -16.92 -24.86
N LYS A 319 20.06 -15.85 -24.97
CA LYS A 319 19.56 -15.34 -26.25
C LYS A 319 20.66 -14.58 -26.98
N ASN A 320 21.11 -15.11 -28.11
CA ASN A 320 21.92 -14.36 -29.06
C ASN A 320 21.01 -13.31 -29.73
N SER A 321 21.18 -12.04 -29.35
CA SER A 321 20.69 -10.82 -30.03
C SER A 321 19.45 -10.98 -30.95
N GLU A 322 18.26 -10.56 -30.51
CA GLU A 322 16.99 -10.25 -31.23
C GLU A 322 16.57 -11.02 -32.53
N GLU A 323 17.28 -12.03 -33.00
CA GLU A 323 17.01 -12.77 -34.25
C GLU A 323 16.02 -13.93 -34.05
N ASP A 324 15.78 -14.35 -32.80
CA ASP A 324 14.74 -15.33 -32.48
C ASP A 324 13.38 -14.63 -32.40
N GLY A 325 12.53 -14.83 -33.41
CA GLY A 325 11.15 -14.33 -33.37
C GLY A 325 10.32 -14.97 -32.25
N ASP A 326 9.25 -14.30 -31.80
CA ASP A 326 8.37 -14.76 -30.70
C ASP A 326 7.87 -16.22 -30.86
N GLU A 327 7.74 -16.73 -32.09
CA GLU A 327 7.35 -18.12 -32.35
C GLU A 327 8.42 -19.15 -31.97
N GLU A 328 9.71 -18.82 -32.12
CA GLU A 328 10.81 -19.72 -31.77
C GLU A 328 10.98 -19.81 -30.25
N ASP A 329 10.88 -18.69 -29.57
CA ASP A 329 10.87 -18.64 -28.09
C ASP A 329 9.71 -19.48 -27.51
N LEU A 330 8.50 -19.37 -28.07
CA LEU A 330 7.36 -20.18 -27.65
C LEU A 330 7.56 -21.68 -27.90
N LYS A 331 8.30 -22.07 -28.94
CA LYS A 331 8.65 -23.47 -29.20
C LYS A 331 9.66 -23.98 -28.17
N LYS A 332 10.71 -23.19 -27.89
CA LYS A 332 11.73 -23.52 -26.88
C LYS A 332 11.10 -23.73 -25.50
N GLU A 333 10.20 -22.85 -25.06
CA GLU A 333 9.48 -22.97 -23.79
C GLU A 333 8.66 -24.28 -23.70
N LYS A 334 7.98 -24.65 -24.79
CA LYS A 334 7.23 -25.92 -24.84
C LYS A 334 8.16 -27.13 -24.75
N GLU A 335 9.30 -27.10 -25.45
CA GLU A 335 10.29 -28.18 -25.37
C GLU A 335 10.89 -28.32 -23.97
N MET A 336 11.11 -27.21 -23.25
CA MET A 336 11.59 -27.23 -21.86
C MET A 336 10.57 -27.87 -20.92
N LEU A 337 9.29 -27.52 -21.06
CA LEU A 337 8.21 -28.13 -20.26
C LEU A 337 8.08 -29.64 -20.54
N GLU A 338 8.23 -30.06 -21.80
CA GLU A 338 8.21 -31.48 -22.17
C GLU A 338 9.42 -32.25 -21.60
N LYS A 339 10.62 -31.67 -21.67
CA LYS A 339 11.84 -32.25 -21.07
C LYS A 339 11.78 -32.29 -19.54
N GLY A 340 11.05 -31.37 -18.93
CA GLY A 340 10.95 -31.20 -17.48
C GLY A 340 9.87 -32.00 -16.78
N LYS A 341 9.06 -32.78 -17.50
CA LYS A 341 7.96 -33.57 -16.93
C LYS A 341 8.45 -34.42 -15.76
N GLY A 342 7.96 -34.10 -14.56
CA GLY A 342 8.28 -34.81 -13.33
C GLY A 342 7.72 -36.24 -13.32
N LYS A 343 8.15 -37.01 -12.31
CA LYS A 343 7.62 -38.36 -12.03
C LYS A 343 6.71 -38.28 -10.81
N GLY A 344 5.42 -38.59 -10.97
CA GLY A 344 4.45 -38.55 -9.86
C GLY A 344 3.00 -38.68 -10.34
N ASP A 345 2.05 -38.55 -9.40
CA ASP A 345 0.62 -38.56 -9.71
C ASP A 345 0.22 -37.27 -10.43
N ALA A 346 -0.52 -37.42 -11.52
CA ALA A 346 -1.10 -36.28 -12.24
C ALA A 346 -2.02 -35.47 -11.31
N GLN A 347 -1.80 -34.16 -11.26
CA GLN A 347 -2.63 -33.24 -10.49
C GLN A 347 -3.52 -32.40 -11.42
N PRO A 348 -4.65 -31.85 -10.93
CA PRO A 348 -5.54 -31.05 -11.75
C PRO A 348 -4.77 -29.95 -12.49
N THR A 349 -4.93 -29.88 -13.81
CA THR A 349 -4.30 -28.86 -14.66
C THR A 349 -5.36 -28.03 -15.36
N GLY A 350 -5.09 -26.76 -15.62
CA GLY A 350 -6.03 -25.89 -16.34
C GLY A 350 -5.36 -24.69 -16.98
N LYS A 351 -6.20 -23.77 -17.46
CA LYS A 351 -5.77 -22.49 -18.02
C LYS A 351 -6.55 -21.31 -17.46
N VAL A 352 -5.90 -20.15 -17.44
CA VAL A 352 -6.50 -18.87 -17.08
C VAL A 352 -7.29 -18.32 -18.27
N VAL A 353 -8.59 -18.11 -18.07
CA VAL A 353 -9.50 -17.56 -19.10
C VAL A 353 -9.79 -16.06 -18.90
N GLY A 354 -9.46 -15.53 -17.73
CA GLY A 354 -9.64 -14.12 -17.42
C GLY A 354 -9.21 -13.78 -16.01
N ILE A 355 -9.08 -12.48 -15.74
CA ILE A 355 -8.54 -11.97 -14.49
C ILE A 355 -9.63 -11.16 -13.80
N ILE A 356 -10.04 -11.63 -12.62
CA ILE A 356 -11.13 -11.05 -11.85
C ILE A 356 -10.65 -9.82 -11.09
N ARG A 357 -9.43 -9.90 -10.54
CA ARG A 357 -8.82 -8.80 -9.79
C ARG A 357 -7.31 -8.84 -9.94
N ARG A 358 -6.74 -7.77 -10.49
CA ARG A 358 -5.29 -7.53 -10.54
C ARG A 358 -4.75 -7.22 -9.15
N LYS A 359 -3.54 -7.70 -8.87
CA LYS A 359 -2.76 -7.42 -7.66
C LYS A 359 -1.43 -6.73 -7.96
N TRP A 360 -1.43 -5.91 -9.01
CA TRP A 360 -0.27 -5.09 -9.36
C TRP A 360 0.05 -4.11 -8.24
N ARG A 361 1.35 -3.95 -8.02
CA ARG A 361 1.96 -2.98 -7.11
C ARG A 361 3.16 -2.35 -7.82
N GLN A 362 3.80 -1.42 -7.13
CA GLN A 362 5.13 -0.97 -7.52
C GLN A 362 6.14 -2.10 -7.23
N TYR A 363 6.99 -2.40 -8.21
CA TYR A 363 8.00 -3.45 -8.12
C TYR A 363 9.40 -2.83 -8.10
N CYS A 364 10.24 -3.29 -7.19
CA CYS A 364 11.64 -2.92 -7.11
C CYS A 364 12.47 -3.84 -8.00
N GLY A 365 13.54 -3.33 -8.60
CA GLY A 365 14.35 -4.12 -9.51
C GLY A 365 15.45 -3.30 -10.16
N ILE A 366 15.94 -3.76 -11.31
CA ILE A 366 17.04 -3.14 -12.06
C ILE A 366 16.68 -3.02 -13.55
N VAL A 367 17.27 -2.06 -14.25
CA VAL A 367 17.14 -1.95 -15.71
C VAL A 367 18.26 -2.79 -16.35
N LYS A 368 17.89 -3.78 -17.16
CA LYS A 368 18.84 -4.59 -17.94
C LYS A 368 19.51 -3.70 -18.99
N LYS A 369 20.83 -3.76 -19.05
CA LYS A 369 21.60 -3.04 -20.06
C LYS A 369 21.26 -3.60 -21.44
N ASN A 370 20.90 -2.71 -22.36
CA ASN A 370 20.76 -3.06 -23.76
C ASN A 370 22.07 -2.72 -24.49
N ASP A 371 22.54 -3.59 -25.38
CA ASP A 371 23.77 -3.37 -26.15
C ASP A 371 23.55 -2.32 -27.26
N ILE A 372 22.28 -2.04 -27.60
CA ILE A 372 21.89 -0.98 -28.52
C ILE A 372 21.76 0.35 -27.77
N GLY A 373 22.78 1.21 -27.88
CA GLY A 373 22.94 2.44 -27.10
C GLY A 373 21.89 3.55 -27.30
N GLU A 374 20.98 3.42 -28.28
CA GLU A 374 19.95 4.44 -28.59
C GLU A 374 18.51 3.94 -28.48
N SER A 375 18.28 2.70 -28.00
CA SER A 375 16.92 2.21 -27.79
C SER A 375 16.23 3.02 -26.69
N LEU A 376 14.99 3.44 -26.91
CA LEU A 376 14.13 3.99 -25.86
C LEU A 376 13.52 2.89 -24.98
N ARG A 377 13.46 1.65 -25.49
CA ARG A 377 12.82 0.51 -24.84
C ARG A 377 13.85 -0.34 -24.14
N HIS A 378 13.62 -0.60 -22.86
CA HIS A 378 14.46 -1.40 -21.99
C HIS A 378 13.65 -2.46 -21.24
N LEU A 379 14.33 -3.52 -20.81
CA LEU A 379 13.75 -4.52 -19.92
C LEU A 379 14.13 -4.19 -18.47
N PHE A 380 13.12 -4.14 -17.62
CA PHE A 380 13.24 -4.09 -16.17
C PHE A 380 13.11 -5.51 -15.61
N VAL A 381 14.06 -5.86 -14.75
CA VAL A 381 14.14 -7.15 -14.05
C VAL A 381 13.70 -6.92 -12.59
N PRO A 382 12.51 -7.41 -12.20
CA PRO A 382 12.02 -7.30 -10.82
C PRO A 382 12.89 -8.09 -9.83
N ALA A 383 12.99 -7.62 -8.59
CA ALA A 383 13.70 -8.31 -7.51
C ALA A 383 12.99 -9.61 -7.08
N ASP A 384 11.66 -9.67 -7.15
CA ASP A 384 10.91 -10.91 -6.95
C ASP A 384 10.84 -11.72 -8.25
N LYS A 385 11.56 -12.85 -8.28
CA LYS A 385 11.62 -13.81 -9.41
C LYS A 385 10.26 -14.36 -9.86
N LYS A 386 9.21 -14.17 -9.06
CA LYS A 386 7.83 -14.55 -9.39
C LYS A 386 7.16 -13.59 -10.37
N ILE A 387 7.73 -12.41 -10.59
CA ILE A 387 7.20 -11.35 -11.44
C ILE A 387 7.97 -11.39 -12.77
N PRO A 388 7.27 -11.41 -13.92
CA PRO A 388 7.93 -11.41 -15.22
C PRO A 388 8.65 -10.07 -15.46
N PHE A 389 9.64 -10.08 -16.34
CA PHE A 389 10.29 -8.85 -16.78
C PHE A 389 9.29 -7.86 -17.36
N ILE A 390 9.52 -6.57 -17.13
CA ILE A 390 8.63 -5.49 -17.55
C ILE A 390 9.35 -4.66 -18.61
N ARG A 391 8.67 -4.35 -19.71
CA ARG A 391 9.18 -3.41 -20.72
C ARG A 391 8.90 -1.99 -20.25
N ILE A 392 9.92 -1.16 -20.20
CA ILE A 392 9.83 0.27 -19.86
C ILE A 392 10.39 1.13 -20.99
N GLU A 393 9.89 2.35 -21.11
CA GLU A 393 10.46 3.37 -21.99
C GLU A 393 11.12 4.47 -21.17
N THR A 394 12.40 4.73 -21.44
CA THR A 394 13.18 5.73 -20.69
C THR A 394 14.30 6.30 -21.53
N ARG A 395 14.55 7.60 -21.41
CA ARG A 395 15.70 8.28 -22.05
C ARG A 395 16.93 8.34 -21.16
N GLN A 396 16.80 7.97 -19.89
CA GLN A 396 17.86 8.02 -18.88
C GLN A 396 18.41 6.63 -18.55
N ALA A 397 18.30 5.66 -19.47
CA ALA A 397 18.72 4.29 -19.24
C ALA A 397 20.16 4.19 -18.71
N GLU A 398 21.10 4.96 -19.29
CA GLU A 398 22.48 5.02 -18.82
C GLU A 398 22.61 5.46 -17.35
N ALA A 399 21.79 6.41 -16.92
CA ALA A 399 21.77 6.91 -15.55
C ALA A 399 21.03 5.97 -14.58
N LEU A 400 20.18 5.07 -15.09
CA LEU A 400 19.45 4.06 -14.32
C LEU A 400 20.22 2.73 -14.21
N TYR A 401 21.16 2.47 -15.11
CA TYR A 401 22.04 1.30 -14.99
C TYR A 401 22.80 1.32 -13.67
N ASN A 402 23.00 0.13 -13.09
CA ASN A 402 23.61 -0.09 -11.78
C ASN A 402 22.86 0.54 -10.58
N LYS A 403 21.58 0.88 -10.76
CA LYS A 403 20.71 1.37 -9.68
C LYS A 403 19.52 0.46 -9.45
N ARG A 404 19.07 0.41 -8.19
CA ARG A 404 17.76 -0.08 -7.80
C ARG A 404 16.72 0.96 -8.18
N VAL A 405 15.71 0.55 -8.92
CA VAL A 405 14.62 1.41 -9.37
C VAL A 405 13.26 0.78 -9.08
N ILE A 406 12.23 1.60 -9.05
CA ILE A 406 10.83 1.20 -8.92
C ILE A 406 10.13 1.35 -10.27
N VAL A 407 9.40 0.32 -10.69
CA VAL A 407 8.56 0.31 -11.89
C VAL A 407 7.14 -0.10 -11.53
N ALA A 408 6.16 0.57 -12.13
CA ALA A 408 4.75 0.18 -12.05
C ALA A 408 4.31 -0.44 -13.37
N VAL A 409 3.47 -1.48 -13.29
CA VAL A 409 2.89 -2.12 -14.48
C VAL A 409 1.65 -1.35 -14.93
N ASP A 410 1.61 -0.98 -16.21
CA ASP A 410 0.52 -0.24 -16.83
C ASP A 410 -0.46 -1.17 -17.50
N SER A 411 0.05 -2.10 -18.30
CA SER A 411 -0.77 -2.99 -19.11
C SER A 411 0.00 -4.25 -19.51
N TRP A 412 -0.73 -5.24 -20.02
CA TRP A 412 -0.13 -6.39 -20.70
C TRP A 412 -0.93 -6.71 -21.97
N PRO A 413 -0.53 -6.13 -23.12
CA PRO A 413 -1.20 -6.35 -24.38
C PRO A 413 -1.07 -7.79 -24.88
N ARG A 414 -2.00 -8.20 -25.76
CA ARG A 414 -2.05 -9.57 -26.29
C ARG A 414 -0.91 -9.92 -27.25
N HIS A 415 -0.28 -8.92 -27.85
CA HIS A 415 0.81 -9.07 -28.80
C HIS A 415 2.20 -8.98 -28.12
N SER A 416 2.28 -8.63 -26.83
CA SER A 416 3.56 -8.46 -26.13
C SER A 416 3.85 -9.61 -25.18
N ARG A 417 5.02 -10.25 -25.30
CA ARG A 417 5.45 -11.31 -24.38
C ARG A 417 5.56 -10.83 -22.94
N ASN A 418 6.00 -9.59 -22.74
CA ASN A 418 6.22 -8.96 -21.43
C ASN A 418 5.17 -7.87 -21.15
N PRO A 419 4.78 -7.65 -19.88
CA PRO A 419 4.01 -6.48 -19.50
C PRO A 419 4.76 -5.18 -19.81
N MET A 420 3.99 -4.11 -19.99
CA MET A 420 4.48 -2.76 -20.17
C MET A 420 4.31 -1.99 -18.88
N GLY A 421 5.26 -1.12 -18.56
CA GLY A 421 5.23 -0.30 -17.37
C GLY A 421 6.05 0.96 -17.52
N HIS A 422 5.98 1.80 -16.49
CA HIS A 422 6.71 3.06 -16.43
C HIS A 422 7.60 3.14 -15.19
N PHE A 423 8.62 3.98 -15.27
CA PHE A 423 9.55 4.22 -14.17
C PHE A 423 8.89 5.11 -13.12
N VAL A 424 9.06 4.80 -11.84
CA VAL A 424 8.49 5.59 -10.75
C VAL A 424 9.56 6.43 -10.05
N ARG A 425 10.65 5.80 -9.59
CA ARG A 425 11.80 6.49 -8.99
C ARG A 425 13.04 5.60 -8.88
N VAL A 426 14.20 6.24 -8.69
CA VAL A 426 15.43 5.59 -8.22
C VAL A 426 15.35 5.40 -6.71
N ILE A 427 15.82 4.25 -6.22
CA ILE A 427 16.03 3.96 -4.80
C ILE A 427 17.48 4.31 -4.42
N GLY A 428 18.45 3.76 -5.15
CA GLY A 428 19.88 4.00 -4.91
C GLY A 428 20.76 3.09 -5.76
N ASN A 429 22.07 3.07 -5.49
CA ASN A 429 22.99 2.21 -6.22
C ASN A 429 22.85 0.75 -5.75
N ILE A 430 23.06 -0.19 -6.67
CA ILE A 430 23.06 -1.62 -6.32
C ILE A 430 24.20 -1.90 -5.33
N GLY A 431 23.92 -2.67 -4.29
CA GLY A 431 24.88 -3.01 -3.24
C GLY A 431 25.06 -1.93 -2.17
N ASP A 432 24.43 -0.75 -2.33
CA ASP A 432 24.33 0.20 -1.23
C ASP A 432 23.34 -0.31 -0.17
N LYS A 433 23.77 -0.28 1.10
CA LYS A 433 23.04 -0.86 2.21
C LYS A 433 21.67 -0.22 2.42
N GLU A 434 21.58 1.11 2.32
CA GLU A 434 20.30 1.80 2.49
C GLU A 434 19.33 1.47 1.35
N ALA A 435 19.85 1.37 0.12
CA ALA A 435 19.05 1.02 -1.05
C ALA A 435 18.51 -0.42 -0.96
N GLU A 436 19.34 -1.40 -0.61
CA GLU A 436 18.91 -2.80 -0.48
C GLU A 436 17.92 -2.99 0.68
N ASN A 437 18.12 -2.29 1.81
CA ASN A 437 17.16 -2.29 2.92
C ASN A 437 15.80 -1.73 2.48
N GLU A 438 15.78 -0.66 1.72
CA GLU A 438 14.55 -0.04 1.21
C GLU A 438 13.84 -0.95 0.21
N VAL A 439 14.58 -1.62 -0.70
CA VAL A 439 14.02 -2.62 -1.62
C VAL A 439 13.31 -3.73 -0.85
N VAL A 440 13.94 -4.30 0.19
CA VAL A 440 13.34 -5.37 1.00
C VAL A 440 12.03 -4.91 1.64
N LEU A 441 12.00 -3.69 2.19
CA LEU A 441 10.80 -3.16 2.83
C LEU A 441 9.67 -2.90 1.84
N LEU A 442 9.97 -2.35 0.66
CA LEU A 442 8.99 -2.11 -0.40
C LEU A 442 8.42 -3.41 -0.97
N GLU A 443 9.25 -4.42 -1.20
CA GLU A 443 8.82 -5.73 -1.72
C GLU A 443 7.90 -6.49 -0.75
N HIS A 444 8.03 -6.23 0.55
CA HIS A 444 7.20 -6.82 1.60
C HIS A 444 6.10 -5.88 2.11
N ASP A 445 5.83 -4.77 1.41
CA ASP A 445 4.80 -3.79 1.74
C ASP A 445 4.91 -3.27 3.20
N CYS A 446 6.14 -3.07 3.67
CA CYS A 446 6.42 -2.54 5.01
C CYS A 446 6.48 -1.00 4.95
N PRO A 447 5.50 -0.28 5.53
CA PRO A 447 5.52 1.18 5.55
C PRO A 447 6.70 1.68 6.38
N HIS A 448 7.60 2.43 5.75
CA HIS A 448 8.83 2.94 6.38
C HIS A 448 9.00 4.46 6.16
N THR A 449 7.94 5.14 5.74
CA THR A 449 7.90 6.58 5.65
C THR A 449 7.85 7.20 7.05
N LYS A 450 8.24 8.49 7.13
CA LYS A 450 8.12 9.25 8.37
C LYS A 450 6.65 9.39 8.77
N PHE A 451 6.40 9.41 10.07
CA PHE A 451 5.07 9.69 10.61
C PHE A 451 4.57 11.07 10.16
N SER A 452 3.30 11.15 9.76
CA SER A 452 2.71 12.41 9.31
C SER A 452 2.52 13.39 10.46
N GLU A 453 2.37 14.67 10.14
CA GLU A 453 2.11 15.72 11.14
C GLU A 453 0.82 15.45 11.95
N ALA A 454 -0.22 14.90 11.31
CA ALA A 454 -1.45 14.51 11.98
C ALA A 454 -1.20 13.43 13.06
N VAL A 455 -0.29 12.48 12.79
CA VAL A 455 0.13 11.47 13.76
C VAL A 455 0.95 12.10 14.88
N LEU A 456 1.91 12.96 14.55
CA LEU A 456 2.77 13.63 15.54
C LEU A 456 1.98 14.58 16.46
N ASN A 457 0.92 15.21 15.96
CA ASN A 457 0.02 16.06 16.74
C ASN A 457 -0.82 15.28 17.76
N CYS A 458 -0.90 13.95 17.65
CA CYS A 458 -1.53 13.10 18.66
C CYS A 458 -0.60 12.82 19.86
N LEU A 459 0.69 13.14 19.75
CA LEU A 459 1.66 12.91 20.83
C LEU A 459 1.43 13.87 22.00
N PRO A 460 1.70 13.44 23.25
CA PRO A 460 1.66 14.34 24.39
C PRO A 460 2.73 15.44 24.26
N LYS A 461 2.42 16.62 24.78
CA LYS A 461 3.39 17.71 24.86
C LYS A 461 4.44 17.39 25.92
N MET A 462 5.70 17.71 25.61
CA MET A 462 6.81 17.57 26.56
C MET A 462 7.02 18.87 27.36
N PRO A 463 7.40 18.79 28.65
CA PRO A 463 7.63 17.56 29.42
C PRO A 463 6.32 16.87 29.84
N TRP A 464 6.29 15.53 29.72
CA TRP A 464 5.20 14.71 30.21
C TRP A 464 5.50 14.23 31.64
N ILE A 465 4.56 14.42 32.55
CA ILE A 465 4.65 14.03 33.96
C ILE A 465 3.37 13.32 34.39
N ILE A 466 3.49 12.39 35.33
CA ILE A 466 2.36 11.71 35.95
C ILE A 466 1.61 12.73 36.83
N THR A 467 0.29 12.80 36.66
CA THR A 467 -0.56 13.74 37.39
C THR A 467 -1.19 13.10 38.63
N GLU A 468 -1.67 13.91 39.58
CA GLU A 468 -2.43 13.42 40.73
C GLU A 468 -3.70 12.65 40.33
N GLN A 469 -4.31 13.00 39.20
CA GLN A 469 -5.45 12.27 38.67
C GLN A 469 -5.04 10.86 38.20
N ASP A 470 -3.90 10.74 37.52
CA ASP A 470 -3.39 9.43 37.10
C ASP A 470 -3.06 8.54 38.31
N GLU A 471 -2.51 9.12 39.39
CA GLU A 471 -2.26 8.40 40.64
C GLU A 471 -3.55 7.94 41.33
N ALA A 472 -4.64 8.70 41.21
CA ALA A 472 -5.94 8.30 41.75
C ALA A 472 -6.61 7.16 40.95
N GLU A 473 -6.37 7.09 39.64
CA GLU A 473 -6.97 6.08 38.75
C GLU A 473 -6.16 4.78 38.63
N ARG A 474 -4.92 4.75 39.15
CA ARG A 474 -3.98 3.63 38.99
C ARG A 474 -3.51 3.10 40.34
N THR A 475 -3.23 1.80 40.39
CA THR A 475 -2.61 1.21 41.58
C THR A 475 -1.11 1.53 41.61
N ASP A 476 -0.63 2.06 42.73
CA ASP A 476 0.79 2.35 42.91
C ASP A 476 1.57 1.09 43.28
N LEU A 477 2.47 0.66 42.38
CA LEU A 477 3.38 -0.46 42.55
C LEU A 477 4.85 -0.01 42.50
N ARG A 478 5.15 1.29 42.65
CA ARG A 478 6.54 1.81 42.64
C ARG A 478 7.41 1.25 43.76
N HIS A 479 6.80 0.76 44.82
CA HIS A 479 7.46 0.12 45.96
C HIS A 479 7.86 -1.34 45.69
N VAL A 480 7.45 -1.94 44.56
CA VAL A 480 7.76 -3.31 44.19
C VAL A 480 9.04 -3.34 43.35
N ASP A 481 9.93 -4.30 43.65
CA ASP A 481 11.19 -4.48 42.92
C ASP A 481 10.96 -5.20 41.59
N VAL A 482 10.63 -4.40 40.58
CA VAL A 482 10.41 -4.83 39.20
C VAL A 482 11.71 -4.68 38.40
N CYS A 483 12.02 -5.59 37.48
CA CYS A 483 13.05 -5.40 36.44
C CYS A 483 12.60 -5.87 35.07
N SER A 484 13.20 -5.33 34.02
CA SER A 484 13.10 -5.89 32.67
C SER A 484 14.33 -6.77 32.35
N VAL A 485 14.15 -7.72 31.44
CA VAL A 485 15.23 -8.57 30.94
C VAL A 485 15.16 -8.62 29.41
N ASP A 486 16.09 -7.93 28.75
CA ASP A 486 16.02 -7.61 27.33
C ASP A 486 17.30 -7.98 26.57
N PRO A 487 17.28 -8.05 25.23
CA PRO A 487 18.50 -8.07 24.43
C PRO A 487 19.36 -6.82 24.65
N ILE A 488 20.67 -6.94 24.41
CA ILE A 488 21.58 -5.79 24.46
C ILE A 488 21.16 -4.74 23.42
N GLY A 489 20.98 -3.49 23.85
CA GLY A 489 20.61 -2.38 22.98
C GLY A 489 19.10 -2.21 22.76
N CYS A 490 18.26 -2.98 23.47
CA CYS A 490 16.81 -2.76 23.49
C CYS A 490 16.48 -1.35 24.01
N THR A 491 15.56 -0.65 23.35
CA THR A 491 15.10 0.68 23.76
C THR A 491 13.59 0.74 24.00
N ASP A 492 12.86 -0.17 23.38
CA ASP A 492 11.43 -0.45 23.45
C ASP A 492 11.15 -1.55 24.48
N ILE A 493 11.38 -1.23 25.76
CA ILE A 493 11.17 -2.17 26.87
C ILE A 493 9.67 -2.28 27.14
N ASP A 494 9.06 -3.33 26.61
CA ASP A 494 7.61 -3.55 26.68
C ASP A 494 7.17 -4.23 27.98
N ASP A 495 8.00 -5.12 28.52
CA ASP A 495 7.69 -5.93 29.69
C ASP A 495 8.69 -5.77 30.83
N ALA A 496 8.17 -5.89 32.05
CA ALA A 496 8.96 -5.97 33.25
C ALA A 496 8.31 -6.96 34.23
N LEU A 497 9.12 -7.60 35.06
CA LEU A 497 8.70 -8.73 35.90
C LEU A 497 9.09 -8.53 37.37
N HIS A 498 8.31 -9.13 38.26
CA HIS A 498 8.73 -9.36 39.63
C HIS A 498 8.20 -10.70 40.16
N CYS A 499 8.85 -11.22 41.20
CA CYS A 499 8.36 -12.33 41.99
C CYS A 499 8.72 -12.16 43.47
N LYS A 500 7.72 -12.25 44.33
CA LYS A 500 7.86 -12.09 45.78
C LYS A 500 7.30 -13.30 46.52
N LEU A 501 8.06 -13.83 47.47
CA LEU A 501 7.55 -14.87 48.37
C LEU A 501 6.61 -14.24 49.40
N LEU A 502 5.41 -14.80 49.54
CA LEU A 502 4.39 -14.37 50.49
C LEU A 502 4.52 -15.12 51.84
N PRO A 503 4.02 -14.55 52.94
CA PRO A 503 4.08 -15.18 54.26
C PRO A 503 3.40 -16.55 54.37
N ASP A 504 2.47 -16.85 53.47
CA ASP A 504 1.75 -18.13 53.42
C ASP A 504 2.47 -19.21 52.59
N GLY A 505 3.69 -18.91 52.11
CA GLY A 505 4.51 -19.82 51.32
C GLY A 505 4.20 -19.83 49.82
N ASN A 506 3.22 -19.04 49.36
CA ASN A 506 2.94 -18.85 47.93
C ASN A 506 3.80 -17.72 47.34
N TYR A 507 3.82 -17.61 46.03
CA TYR A 507 4.52 -16.55 45.30
C TYR A 507 3.53 -15.54 44.72
N GLU A 508 3.82 -14.25 44.86
CA GLU A 508 3.22 -13.20 44.04
C GLU A 508 4.11 -12.97 42.83
N VAL A 509 3.56 -13.17 41.63
CA VAL A 509 4.28 -12.99 40.36
C VAL A 509 3.58 -11.92 39.56
N GLY A 510 4.30 -10.87 39.18
CA GLY A 510 3.78 -9.80 38.33
C GLY A 510 4.46 -9.77 36.97
N VAL A 511 3.65 -9.63 35.93
CA VAL A 511 4.08 -9.21 34.60
C VAL A 511 3.46 -7.83 34.34
N HIS A 512 4.31 -6.85 34.06
CA HIS A 512 3.96 -5.46 33.86
C HIS A 512 4.23 -5.11 32.41
N ILE A 513 3.18 -4.79 31.65
CA ILE A 513 3.29 -4.45 30.23
C ILE A 513 3.11 -2.94 30.07
N ALA A 514 3.88 -2.30 29.21
CA ALA A 514 3.74 -0.88 28.88
C ALA A 514 2.28 -0.48 28.59
N ASP A 515 1.74 0.55 29.27
CA ASP A 515 0.34 0.99 29.06
C ASP A 515 0.20 1.93 27.85
N VAL A 516 0.47 1.40 26.67
CA VAL A 516 0.35 2.13 25.39
C VAL A 516 -1.08 2.67 25.17
N SER A 517 -2.09 1.99 25.74
CA SER A 517 -3.51 2.36 25.63
C SER A 517 -3.86 3.73 26.25
N HIS A 518 -3.00 4.23 27.14
CA HIS A 518 -3.15 5.57 27.70
C HIS A 518 -2.86 6.65 26.63
N PHE A 519 -1.84 6.41 25.81
CA PHE A 519 -1.34 7.36 24.81
C PHE A 519 -2.03 7.21 23.45
N ILE A 520 -2.39 6.00 23.04
CA ILE A 520 -3.02 5.72 21.74
C ILE A 520 -4.51 5.50 21.93
N ARG A 521 -5.32 6.46 21.47
CA ARG A 521 -6.80 6.40 21.59
C ARG A 521 -7.45 5.93 20.28
N PRO A 522 -8.47 5.06 20.34
CA PRO A 522 -9.14 4.55 19.15
C PRO A 522 -9.65 5.65 18.21
N GLY A 523 -9.45 5.47 16.91
CA GLY A 523 -9.89 6.39 15.87
C GLY A 523 -8.98 7.59 15.61
N SER A 524 -7.97 7.83 16.47
CA SER A 524 -6.96 8.87 16.25
C SER A 524 -6.10 8.59 15.01
N ALA A 525 -5.40 9.61 14.50
CA ALA A 525 -4.48 9.42 13.37
C ALA A 525 -3.34 8.46 13.73
N LEU A 526 -2.82 8.55 14.97
CA LEU A 526 -1.81 7.64 15.50
C LEU A 526 -2.30 6.19 15.58
N ASP A 527 -3.54 5.95 16.02
CA ASP A 527 -4.15 4.61 16.04
C ASP A 527 -4.28 4.02 14.62
N LYS A 528 -4.76 4.80 13.66
CA LYS A 528 -4.87 4.37 12.25
C LYS A 528 -3.51 4.03 11.64
N GLU A 529 -2.48 4.83 11.92
CA GLU A 529 -1.12 4.58 11.43
C GLU A 529 -0.52 3.34 12.09
N ALA A 530 -0.69 3.17 13.40
CA ALA A 530 -0.26 1.97 14.12
C ALA A 530 -0.96 0.71 13.58
N GLN A 531 -2.26 0.78 13.27
CA GLN A 531 -2.99 -0.31 12.60
C GLN A 531 -2.44 -0.61 11.20
N ASN A 532 -2.11 0.43 10.43
CA ASN A 532 -1.54 0.27 9.10
C ASN A 532 -0.16 -0.42 9.13
N ARG A 533 0.71 -0.04 10.08
CA ARG A 533 2.02 -0.68 10.27
C ARG A 533 1.90 -2.06 10.92
N SER A 534 0.90 -2.25 11.78
CA SER A 534 0.57 -3.48 12.54
C SER A 534 1.64 -3.99 13.52
N THR A 535 2.92 -3.94 13.14
CA THR A 535 4.07 -4.41 13.94
C THR A 535 5.28 -3.54 13.65
N SER A 536 6.20 -3.46 14.61
CA SER A 536 7.55 -2.98 14.34
C SER A 536 8.30 -4.05 13.52
N VAL A 537 9.09 -3.63 12.53
CA VAL A 537 9.89 -4.52 11.69
C VAL A 537 11.37 -4.35 12.02
N TYR A 538 12.00 -5.44 12.45
CA TYR A 538 13.42 -5.46 12.83
C TYR A 538 14.26 -5.98 11.66
N LEU A 539 15.14 -5.12 11.15
CA LEU A 539 16.19 -5.48 10.21
C LEU A 539 17.51 -5.59 10.97
N THR A 540 18.53 -6.17 10.33
CA THR A 540 19.86 -6.35 10.93
C THR A 540 20.49 -5.06 11.44
N THR A 541 20.14 -3.91 10.86
CA THR A 541 20.77 -2.62 11.22
C THR A 541 19.80 -1.51 11.58
N ARG A 542 18.49 -1.73 11.46
CA ARG A 542 17.48 -0.71 11.76
C ARG A 542 16.17 -1.34 12.19
N ARG A 543 15.43 -0.61 13.02
CA ARG A 543 14.06 -0.93 13.41
C ARG A 543 13.12 0.05 12.70
N ILE A 544 12.04 -0.46 12.11
CA ILE A 544 10.94 0.35 11.61
C ILE A 544 9.86 0.35 12.67
N ASP A 545 9.67 1.50 13.33
CA ASP A 545 8.76 1.60 14.46
C ASP A 545 7.29 1.58 14.00
N MET A 546 6.48 0.84 14.74
CA MET A 546 5.01 0.90 14.64
C MET A 546 4.46 2.25 15.11
N VAL A 547 5.10 2.87 16.11
CA VAL A 547 4.67 4.12 16.75
C VAL A 547 5.84 5.10 16.87
N PRO A 548 5.63 6.42 16.96
CA PRO A 548 6.72 7.38 17.05
C PRO A 548 7.69 7.09 18.21
N ASP A 549 8.98 7.38 17.98
CA ASP A 549 10.08 7.11 18.93
C ASP A 549 9.83 7.67 20.34
N LEU A 550 9.17 8.84 20.44
CA LEU A 550 8.79 9.42 21.73
C LEU A 550 7.91 8.48 22.58
N LEU A 551 7.01 7.72 21.95
CA LEU A 551 6.23 6.70 22.65
C LEU A 551 7.03 5.42 22.81
N SER A 552 7.60 4.90 21.71
CA SER A 552 8.24 3.57 21.68
C SER A 552 9.44 3.49 22.62
N SER A 553 10.38 4.44 22.54
CA SER A 553 11.68 4.36 23.21
C SER A 553 11.75 5.18 24.51
N ASN A 554 10.66 5.89 24.86
CA ASN A 554 10.66 6.79 26.01
C ASN A 554 9.41 6.66 26.90
N LEU A 555 8.25 7.14 26.45
CA LEU A 555 7.08 7.28 27.34
C LEU A 555 6.41 5.96 27.69
N CYS A 556 6.35 5.01 26.74
CA CYS A 556 5.80 3.68 26.97
C CYS A 556 6.86 2.70 27.49
N SER A 557 8.10 2.84 27.02
CA SER A 557 9.23 2.01 27.45
C SER A 557 9.39 2.04 28.98
N LEU A 558 9.43 0.86 29.60
CA LEU A 558 9.51 0.64 31.05
C LEU A 558 10.94 0.84 31.60
N ARG A 559 11.50 2.01 31.30
CA ARG A 559 12.87 2.38 31.62
C ARG A 559 13.18 2.34 33.12
N GLY A 560 14.42 2.00 33.44
CA GLY A 560 14.97 1.90 34.78
C GLY A 560 14.98 3.25 35.50
N ASN A 561 14.59 3.24 36.77
CA ASN A 561 14.56 4.36 37.70
C ASN A 561 13.69 5.54 37.25
N VAL A 562 12.68 5.30 36.42
CA VAL A 562 11.70 6.30 36.01
C VAL A 562 10.29 5.76 36.21
N ASP A 563 9.39 6.59 36.73
CA ASP A 563 7.98 6.22 36.89
C ASP A 563 7.32 6.07 35.52
N ARG A 564 6.63 4.94 35.32
CA ARG A 564 5.98 4.57 34.06
C ARG A 564 4.62 3.95 34.30
N PHE A 565 3.71 4.19 33.36
CA PHE A 565 2.41 3.51 33.35
C PHE A 565 2.56 2.11 32.78
N ALA A 566 1.98 1.15 33.49
CA ALA A 566 1.90 -0.22 33.06
C ALA A 566 0.48 -0.75 33.21
N PHE A 567 0.15 -1.77 32.43
CA PHE A 567 -0.92 -2.70 32.70
C PHE A 567 -0.30 -3.93 33.36
N SER A 568 -0.67 -4.18 34.61
CA SER A 568 -0.10 -5.26 35.41
C SER A 568 -1.05 -6.43 35.50
N VAL A 569 -0.51 -7.62 35.25
CA VAL A 569 -1.14 -8.89 35.60
C VAL A 569 -0.36 -9.49 36.76
N VAL A 570 -1.03 -9.61 37.90
CA VAL A 570 -0.42 -10.12 39.13
C VAL A 570 -1.12 -11.41 39.52
N TRP A 571 -0.34 -12.48 39.66
CA TRP A 571 -0.82 -13.79 40.08
C TRP A 571 -0.34 -14.13 41.47
N LYS A 572 -1.18 -14.85 42.21
CA LYS A 572 -0.74 -15.66 43.34
C LYS A 572 -0.53 -17.09 42.83
N ILE A 573 0.68 -17.61 42.94
CA ILE A 573 1.10 -18.90 42.39
C ILE A 573 1.62 -19.80 43.52
N SER A 574 1.22 -21.07 43.54
CA SER A 574 1.74 -22.03 44.51
C SER A 574 3.20 -22.39 44.22
N PRO A 575 3.92 -23.01 45.18
CA PRO A 575 5.26 -23.54 44.91
C PRO A 575 5.32 -24.51 43.72
N ASP A 576 4.23 -25.20 43.38
CA ASP A 576 4.10 -26.12 42.26
C ASP A 576 3.66 -25.45 40.95
N ALA A 577 3.81 -24.12 40.87
CA ALA A 577 3.48 -23.31 39.71
C ALA A 577 2.00 -23.35 39.30
N GLN A 578 1.10 -23.64 40.24
CA GLN A 578 -0.35 -23.58 40.01
C GLN A 578 -0.86 -22.17 40.30
N ILE A 579 -1.65 -21.60 39.39
CA ILE A 579 -2.27 -20.28 39.56
C ILE A 579 -3.43 -20.40 40.55
N LEU A 580 -3.37 -19.64 41.64
CA LEU A 580 -4.38 -19.62 42.70
C LEU A 580 -5.31 -18.40 42.58
N GLU A 581 -4.76 -17.24 42.22
CA GLU A 581 -5.49 -15.98 42.05
C GLU A 581 -4.86 -15.17 40.92
N SER A 582 -5.68 -14.36 40.23
CA SER A 582 -5.23 -13.44 39.17
C SER A 582 -5.88 -12.08 39.35
N LYS A 583 -5.08 -11.01 39.25
CA LYS A 583 -5.54 -9.62 39.27
C LYS A 583 -5.04 -8.88 38.05
N PHE A 584 -5.92 -8.07 37.47
CA PHE A 584 -5.64 -7.25 36.28
C PHE A 584 -5.89 -5.78 36.65
N MET A 585 -4.89 -4.93 36.49
CA MET A 585 -4.98 -3.54 36.96
C MET A 585 -4.08 -2.61 36.16
N LYS A 586 -4.52 -1.37 36.02
CA LYS A 586 -3.67 -0.27 35.55
C LYS A 586 -2.83 0.25 36.70
N THR A 587 -1.53 0.42 36.48
CA THR A 587 -0.56 0.68 37.55
C THR A 587 0.45 1.74 37.19
N ILE A 588 1.13 2.23 38.23
CA ILE A 588 2.37 3.01 38.10
C ILE A 588 3.49 2.15 38.69
N ILE A 589 4.55 1.94 37.92
CA ILE A 589 5.73 1.18 38.35
C ILE A 589 6.99 2.04 38.20
N GLN A 590 8.06 1.62 38.87
CA GLN A 590 9.41 2.14 38.66
C GLN A 590 10.36 0.94 38.56
N SER A 591 10.83 0.63 37.35
CA SER A 591 11.76 -0.50 37.15
C SER A 591 13.08 -0.23 37.88
N ARG A 592 13.54 -1.19 38.68
CA ARG A 592 14.80 -1.12 39.45
C ARG A 592 16.02 -1.52 38.62
N GLY A 593 15.82 -2.11 37.45
CA GLY A 593 16.90 -2.52 36.56
C GLY A 593 16.42 -2.85 35.15
N GLU A 594 17.17 -2.36 34.16
CA GLU A 594 17.14 -2.80 32.77
C GLU A 594 18.28 -3.82 32.59
N LEU A 595 17.98 -5.11 32.66
CA LEU A 595 19.01 -6.16 32.62
C LEU A 595 19.11 -6.76 31.23
N SER A 596 20.33 -7.05 30.78
CA SER A 596 20.50 -7.96 29.64
C SER A 596 20.28 -9.42 30.06
N TYR A 597 19.94 -10.30 29.11
CA TYR A 597 19.89 -11.76 29.38
C TYR A 597 21.15 -12.30 30.07
N GLN A 598 22.33 -11.83 29.65
CA GLN A 598 23.60 -12.24 30.25
C GLN A 598 23.73 -11.73 31.69
N GLN A 599 23.35 -10.48 31.96
CA GLN A 599 23.39 -9.90 33.30
C GLN A 599 22.38 -10.57 34.24
N ALA A 600 21.16 -10.84 33.76
CA ALA A 600 20.15 -11.57 34.52
C ALA A 600 20.64 -12.99 34.87
N GLN A 601 21.24 -13.71 33.90
CA GLN A 601 21.79 -15.03 34.12
C GLN A 601 22.95 -15.00 35.13
N GLN A 602 23.88 -14.05 35.00
CA GLN A 602 24.98 -13.87 35.96
C GLN A 602 24.48 -13.62 37.39
N ARG A 603 23.45 -12.79 37.56
CA ARG A 603 22.82 -12.55 38.88
C ARG A 603 22.16 -13.82 39.44
N ILE A 604 21.43 -14.54 38.60
CA ILE A 604 20.77 -15.79 38.99
C ILE A 604 21.81 -16.79 39.52
N ASP A 605 22.96 -16.89 38.84
CA ASP A 605 24.00 -17.89 39.11
C ASP A 605 24.96 -17.51 40.26
N ASP A 606 25.10 -16.23 40.61
CA ASP A 606 26.02 -15.80 41.69
C ASP A 606 25.42 -15.99 43.10
N PRO A 607 25.85 -17.01 43.87
CA PRO A 607 25.25 -17.32 45.17
C PRO A 607 25.44 -16.21 46.23
N ASN A 608 26.35 -15.25 46.00
CA ASN A 608 26.62 -14.18 46.94
C ASN A 608 25.68 -12.98 46.77
N MET A 609 25.02 -12.87 45.61
CA MET A 609 24.00 -11.84 45.36
C MET A 609 22.66 -12.28 45.95
N ASN A 610 22.17 -11.52 46.93
CA ASN A 610 20.96 -11.82 47.70
C ASN A 610 20.08 -10.58 47.91
N ASP A 611 20.20 -9.57 47.03
CA ASP A 611 19.24 -8.46 46.96
C ASP A 611 17.86 -8.94 46.47
N ASP A 612 16.81 -8.18 46.80
CA ASP A 612 15.42 -8.55 46.52
C ASP A 612 15.17 -8.83 45.03
N LEU A 613 15.84 -8.09 44.14
CA LEU A 613 15.75 -8.29 42.69
C LEU A 613 16.36 -9.64 42.26
N THR A 614 17.51 -10.00 42.81
CA THR A 614 18.16 -11.28 42.51
C THR A 614 17.33 -12.46 43.03
N ILE A 615 16.75 -12.35 44.22
CA ILE A 615 15.83 -13.36 44.78
C ILE A 615 14.59 -13.51 43.89
N SER A 616 14.02 -12.38 43.44
CA SER A 616 12.91 -12.33 42.49
C SER A 616 13.22 -13.09 41.20
N LEU A 617 14.36 -12.81 40.55
CA LEU A 617 14.80 -13.51 39.32
C LEU A 617 14.97 -15.02 39.50
N ARG A 618 15.54 -15.46 40.63
CA ARG A 618 15.69 -16.88 40.94
C ARG A 618 14.34 -17.58 41.09
N ASN A 619 13.40 -16.95 41.80
CA ASN A 619 12.05 -17.48 41.96
C ASN A 619 11.30 -17.53 40.62
N LEU A 620 11.43 -16.49 39.79
CA LEU A 620 10.89 -16.48 38.42
C LEU A 620 11.45 -17.66 37.60
N ASN A 621 12.77 -17.85 37.57
CA ASN A 621 13.41 -18.94 36.82
C ASN A 621 12.97 -20.33 37.33
N MET A 622 12.84 -20.49 38.65
CA MET A 622 12.33 -21.73 39.25
C MET A 622 10.90 -22.04 38.78
N LEU A 623 9.99 -21.08 38.87
CA LEU A 623 8.60 -21.24 38.43
C LEU A 623 8.51 -21.45 36.91
N ALA A 624 9.29 -20.71 36.12
CA ALA A 624 9.34 -20.84 34.67
C ALA A 624 9.73 -22.24 34.20
N LYS A 625 10.69 -22.89 34.88
CA LYS A 625 11.07 -24.29 34.59
C LYS A 625 9.92 -25.27 34.84
N LYS A 626 9.15 -25.09 35.92
CA LYS A 626 7.97 -25.91 36.21
C LYS A 626 6.86 -25.70 35.19
N LEU A 627 6.55 -24.43 34.87
CA LEU A 627 5.55 -24.08 33.85
C LEU A 627 5.91 -24.64 32.47
N LYS A 628 7.19 -24.56 32.09
CA LYS A 628 7.69 -25.11 30.83
C LYS A 628 7.54 -26.64 30.78
N ALA A 629 7.86 -27.34 31.87
CA ALA A 629 7.71 -28.79 31.95
C ALA A 629 6.25 -29.21 31.80
N GLY A 630 5.34 -28.59 32.57
CA GLY A 630 3.90 -28.87 32.44
C GLY A 630 3.38 -28.62 31.02
N ARG A 631 3.79 -27.53 30.38
CA ARG A 631 3.42 -27.23 28.99
C ARG A 631 3.89 -28.30 27.99
N ILE A 632 5.06 -28.90 28.21
CA ILE A 632 5.59 -29.99 27.38
C ILE A 632 4.81 -31.29 27.63
N ASP A 633 4.50 -31.59 28.89
CA ASP A 633 3.69 -32.77 29.26
C ASP A 633 2.28 -32.69 28.64
N ASP A 634 1.73 -31.47 28.49
CA ASP A 634 0.47 -31.19 27.80
C ASP A 634 0.55 -31.28 26.25
N GLY A 635 1.72 -31.62 25.70
CA GLY A 635 1.91 -31.87 24.26
C GLY A 635 2.39 -30.67 23.45
N ALA A 636 2.94 -29.62 24.08
CA ALA A 636 3.50 -28.50 23.34
C ALA A 636 4.78 -28.86 22.57
N LEU A 637 4.87 -28.38 21.33
CA LEU A 637 6.06 -28.51 20.50
C LEU A 637 7.08 -27.42 20.84
N VAL A 638 8.36 -27.80 20.92
CA VAL A 638 9.48 -26.86 21.01
C VAL A 638 10.09 -26.72 19.63
N LEU A 639 9.94 -25.53 19.05
CA LEU A 639 10.59 -25.16 17.80
C LEU A 639 11.75 -24.23 18.13
N ALA A 640 12.94 -24.52 17.61
CA ALA A 640 14.08 -23.64 17.69
C ALA A 640 14.44 -23.20 16.27
N SER A 641 14.41 -21.89 16.04
CA SER A 641 15.09 -21.25 14.92
C SER A 641 16.44 -20.75 15.42
N MET A 642 17.48 -20.81 14.60
CA MET A 642 18.73 -20.12 14.91
C MET A 642 18.51 -18.64 14.58
N GLU A 643 18.24 -17.83 15.60
CA GLU A 643 18.15 -16.36 15.51
C GLU A 643 19.37 -15.71 16.16
#